data_AF-A0A958SD12-F1
#
_entry.id   AF-A0A958SD12-F1
#
_cell.length_a   1.000
_cell.length_b   1.000
_cell.length_c   1.000
_cell.angle_alpha   90.00
_cell.angle_beta   90.00
_cell.angle_gamma   90.00
#
_symmetry.space_group_name_H-M   'P 1'
#
loop_
_entity.id
_entity.type
_entity.pdbx_description
1 polymer ?
#
loop_
_entity_poly.entity_id
_entity_poly.type
_entity_poly.pdbx_seq_one_letter_code
_entity_poly.pdbx_strand_id
1 'polypeptide(L)'
;MLNSVNDNHIELLNPRAKHFKQIQELCLKVYPFHKPWSIKQLESHRSYFPDGQLIVYDHSCNKVIGSAFSLIIPWEDYSPQDNWGDFTSGGFFHNHNPKKGKTLYGAEVMVDPAYRGRGIGKLLYEGRREICYKYDLKRIRAGARLRGYSKFQNKMTADEYTRKVVTGDLSDPTLSFQLKQGFKVIDVAKNYLIDDPESLGFAAVIEWLNPKLITENDIKKQTNSISSFINGEKFLPEYLPRELRRLVRRSTLYLGQVIKEWEGIEFYQKIEAYRKRLKKTRFDKGPFLEKILKSLEKESSDHRLKIAHAFALQLEIVNACESAYRTWRLQQKSIPQGFKNKVMLNFVLTAHPTESRSKEIIETLGRIVELLLEGLQNNFVFREVELLSQIRLLWLHPLSKTKTPSVIDEAEYLFSRVFKEDLFDFILEEKPSYELKLRTWVGGDKDGHPGVDQHVMKECFEHSRSYIVETLKLKLEYLQNDIEKLVSIGIIRKSKLDQLDRLWDELENIQHIKPGDGMKVRKWKTLYLNFLKSAHPFIQKHHEIKLINQLLSSFPGFVLPIELREDAEKIHVAYTDKKSSIRKMLEELVNISGPTEIINYARGLVVSHCETNTDIDRAANLILKTCKSKNLPVIPLFESREALNNSKKIIDQWLKVRKNYECVKRHWNNMFEIMLGYSDSSKQFGVLPSRRLIQRTMFKIEKSLKTYSIVPIFFHGSGGSVARGGGSLKEQVSWWPNSAINKPKQTIQGEMVQRLFATPEILNSQCIHLSNESQLRRIRRSKIDKSKELDQFIKIVEESYKKLVDNKKLLNQLIDATPYKYLDVLKLGSRPSKRPDTLANINSLRAIPWVLCWTQTRILWPSWWGIGQAWKNSNDEDRLKLKSLFATSPFFCSFVKTLGYTLAKVDLDVWRLYLPKYIDPSIVNLFEEELKSAKEFVFFISDKNSLLWHKPWLEESIRLRSPHIHILNLLQIIAMSKNDEKLLRETLVGIACGMLTTG
;
A
#
# COMPACT_ATOMS: atom_id res chain seq x y z
N MET A 1 -46.97 -30.94 10.13
CA MET A 1 -47.95 -31.16 11.21
C MET A 1 -47.49 -30.35 12.42
N LEU A 2 -48.17 -29.24 12.73
CA LEU A 2 -47.83 -28.32 13.82
C LEU A 2 -49.02 -28.26 14.78
N ASN A 3 -49.07 -29.15 15.77
CA ASN A 3 -50.00 -29.04 16.90
C ASN A 3 -49.18 -28.97 18.20
N SER A 4 -49.11 -27.78 18.80
CA SER A 4 -49.14 -27.59 20.27
C SER A 4 -48.89 -26.11 20.65
N VAL A 5 -49.86 -25.27 20.29
CA VAL A 5 -50.37 -24.27 21.24
C VAL A 5 -51.84 -24.65 21.41
N ASN A 6 -52.28 -24.91 22.64
CA ASN A 6 -53.66 -25.31 22.97
C ASN A 6 -54.64 -24.13 22.84
N ASP A 7 -54.56 -23.39 21.72
CA ASP A 7 -55.46 -22.32 21.34
C ASP A 7 -55.80 -22.51 19.85
N ASN A 8 -56.98 -23.04 19.56
CA ASN A 8 -57.49 -23.32 18.20
C ASN A 8 -57.58 -22.06 17.29
N HIS A 9 -57.19 -20.88 17.79
CA HIS A 9 -57.23 -19.60 17.08
C HIS A 9 -55.85 -19.02 16.72
N ILE A 10 -54.74 -19.65 17.12
CA ILE A 10 -53.36 -19.18 16.83
C ILE A 10 -52.72 -20.05 15.76
N GLU A 11 -52.27 -19.44 14.65
CA GLU A 11 -51.68 -20.15 13.51
C GLU A 11 -50.30 -19.58 13.13
N LEU A 12 -49.34 -20.46 12.83
CA LEU A 12 -48.05 -20.10 12.22
C LEU A 12 -48.15 -20.19 10.70
N LEU A 13 -47.96 -19.07 9.99
CA LEU A 13 -48.10 -19.01 8.53
C LEU A 13 -47.09 -18.06 7.88
N ASN A 14 -46.92 -18.17 6.56
CA ASN A 14 -46.07 -17.25 5.79
C ASN A 14 -46.82 -15.94 5.45
N PRO A 15 -46.19 -14.75 5.58
CA PRO A 15 -46.86 -13.48 5.39
C PRO A 15 -47.25 -13.22 3.93
N ARG A 16 -48.43 -12.63 3.73
CA ARG A 16 -48.92 -12.10 2.45
C ARG A 16 -48.92 -10.58 2.52
N ALA A 17 -49.06 -9.90 1.37
CA ALA A 17 -49.09 -8.43 1.30
C ALA A 17 -50.10 -7.79 2.27
N LYS A 18 -51.26 -8.44 2.49
CA LYS A 18 -52.29 -8.00 3.45
C LYS A 18 -51.79 -7.92 4.91
N HIS A 19 -50.73 -8.64 5.27
CA HIS A 19 -50.18 -8.66 6.63
C HIS A 19 -49.09 -7.60 6.87
N PHE A 20 -48.58 -6.93 5.83
CA PHE A 20 -47.41 -6.05 5.95
C PHE A 20 -47.62 -4.87 6.89
N LYS A 21 -48.79 -4.24 6.87
CA LYS A 21 -49.11 -3.15 7.81
C LYS A 21 -49.09 -3.63 9.26
N GLN A 22 -49.67 -4.79 9.54
CA GLN A 22 -49.69 -5.39 10.89
C GLN A 22 -48.27 -5.78 11.36
N ILE A 23 -47.39 -6.22 10.45
CA ILE A 23 -45.98 -6.46 10.75
C ILE A 23 -45.25 -5.16 11.10
N GLN A 24 -45.53 -4.05 10.39
CA GLN A 24 -44.96 -2.74 10.72
C GLN A 24 -45.43 -2.25 12.10
N GLU A 25 -46.72 -2.42 12.41
CA GLU A 25 -47.29 -2.09 13.72
C GLU A 25 -46.66 -2.92 14.84
N LEU A 26 -46.50 -4.24 14.64
CA LEU A 26 -45.80 -5.11 15.58
C LEU A 26 -44.35 -4.66 15.79
N CYS A 27 -43.65 -4.30 14.71
CA CYS A 27 -42.28 -3.80 14.79
C CYS A 27 -42.18 -2.52 15.62
N LEU A 28 -43.09 -1.55 15.43
CA LEU A 28 -43.12 -0.32 16.22
C LEU A 28 -43.39 -0.59 17.70
N LYS A 29 -44.24 -1.56 18.03
CA LYS A 29 -44.50 -1.96 19.43
C LYS A 29 -43.29 -2.62 20.09
N VAL A 30 -42.55 -3.45 19.36
CA VAL A 30 -41.41 -4.20 19.91
C VAL A 30 -40.11 -3.39 19.88
N TYR A 31 -39.96 -2.52 18.88
CA TYR A 31 -38.79 -1.68 18.64
C TYR A 31 -39.20 -0.21 18.39
N PRO A 32 -39.62 0.53 19.44
CA PRO A 32 -40.14 1.88 19.29
C PRO A 32 -39.11 2.90 18.77
N PHE A 33 -37.82 2.58 18.87
CA PHE A 33 -36.71 3.44 18.43
C PHE A 33 -36.14 3.09 17.05
N HIS A 34 -36.66 2.04 16.39
CA HIS A 34 -36.20 1.63 15.07
C HIS A 34 -37.27 1.85 14.00
N LYS A 35 -36.82 2.16 12.78
CA LYS A 35 -37.70 2.19 11.61
C LYS A 35 -38.24 0.78 11.36
N PRO A 36 -39.55 0.61 11.19
CA PRO A 36 -40.11 -0.68 10.84
C PRO A 36 -39.66 -1.08 9.43
N TRP A 37 -39.77 -2.37 9.13
CA TRP A 37 -39.57 -2.89 7.78
C TRP A 37 -40.39 -2.10 6.76
N SER A 38 -39.76 -1.60 5.70
CA SER A 38 -40.50 -0.98 4.61
C SER A 38 -41.27 -2.03 3.83
N ILE A 39 -42.37 -1.63 3.18
CA ILE A 39 -43.15 -2.52 2.32
C ILE A 39 -42.26 -3.17 1.24
N LYS A 40 -41.35 -2.39 0.63
CA LYS A 40 -40.39 -2.91 -0.36
C LYS A 40 -39.46 -3.99 0.21
N GLN A 41 -39.03 -3.85 1.46
CA GLN A 41 -38.20 -4.87 2.12
C GLN A 41 -39.02 -6.14 2.39
N LEU A 42 -40.26 -6.01 2.89
CA LEU A 42 -41.15 -7.16 3.12
C LEU A 42 -41.50 -7.91 1.83
N GLU A 43 -41.71 -7.18 0.73
CA GLU A 43 -41.88 -7.76 -0.60
C GLU A 43 -40.62 -8.49 -1.06
N SER A 44 -39.45 -7.89 -0.85
CA SER A 44 -38.16 -8.52 -1.17
C SER A 44 -37.97 -9.82 -0.39
N HIS A 45 -38.20 -9.83 0.93
CA HIS A 45 -38.10 -11.04 1.77
C HIS A 45 -38.98 -12.17 1.22
N ARG A 46 -40.23 -11.85 0.89
CA ARG A 46 -41.19 -12.80 0.33
C ARG A 46 -40.77 -13.29 -1.05
N SER A 47 -40.15 -12.45 -1.88
CA SER A 47 -39.70 -12.82 -3.22
C SER A 47 -38.47 -13.74 -3.19
N TYR A 48 -37.50 -13.45 -2.33
CA TYR A 48 -36.24 -14.19 -2.29
C TYR A 48 -36.33 -15.48 -1.48
N PHE A 49 -37.08 -15.48 -0.37
CA PHE A 49 -37.24 -16.67 0.46
C PHE A 49 -38.56 -16.69 1.22
N PRO A 50 -39.69 -17.02 0.54
CA PRO A 50 -41.02 -17.02 1.14
C PRO A 50 -41.09 -17.91 2.39
N ASP A 51 -40.55 -19.13 2.32
CA ASP A 51 -40.52 -20.10 3.41
C ASP A 51 -39.80 -19.58 4.65
N GLY A 52 -38.80 -18.72 4.47
CA GLY A 52 -38.01 -18.11 5.55
C GLY A 52 -38.76 -17.08 6.39
N GLN A 53 -39.94 -16.64 5.94
CA GLN A 53 -40.68 -15.56 6.57
C GLN A 53 -41.88 -16.15 7.30
N LEU A 54 -41.87 -16.05 8.63
CA LEU A 54 -42.92 -16.61 9.48
C LEU A 54 -43.63 -15.49 10.24
N ILE A 55 -44.95 -15.62 10.37
CA ILE A 55 -45.77 -14.84 11.27
C ILE A 55 -46.66 -15.76 12.11
N VAL A 56 -46.98 -15.33 13.31
CA VAL A 56 -48.02 -15.94 14.14
C VAL A 56 -49.24 -15.04 14.10
N TYR A 57 -50.35 -15.59 13.62
CA TYR A 57 -51.61 -14.89 13.42
C TYR A 57 -52.65 -15.39 14.43
N ASP A 58 -53.29 -14.46 15.10
CA ASP A 58 -54.42 -14.70 16.01
C ASP A 58 -55.71 -14.42 15.25
N HIS A 59 -56.43 -15.49 14.91
CA HIS A 59 -57.70 -15.45 14.19
C HIS A 59 -58.84 -14.87 15.03
N SER A 60 -58.75 -14.91 16.37
CA SER A 60 -59.80 -14.38 17.25
C SER A 60 -59.88 -12.85 17.17
N CYS A 61 -58.75 -12.18 16.97
CA CYS A 61 -58.67 -10.73 16.86
C CYS A 61 -58.17 -10.22 15.50
N ASN A 62 -57.95 -11.12 14.54
CA ASN A 62 -57.42 -10.84 13.21
C ASN A 62 -56.11 -10.04 13.21
N LYS A 63 -55.14 -10.46 14.04
CA LYS A 63 -53.87 -9.74 14.23
C LYS A 63 -52.63 -10.62 14.11
N VAL A 64 -51.57 -10.06 13.54
CA VAL A 64 -50.20 -10.59 13.64
C VAL A 64 -49.67 -10.30 15.05
N ILE A 65 -49.44 -11.36 15.83
CA ILE A 65 -48.97 -11.28 17.22
C ILE A 65 -47.50 -11.71 17.39
N GLY A 66 -46.87 -12.21 16.32
CA GLY A 66 -45.45 -12.50 16.27
C GLY A 66 -44.90 -12.59 14.85
N SER A 67 -43.60 -12.38 14.68
CA SER A 67 -42.88 -12.56 13.41
C SER A 67 -41.48 -13.12 13.63
N ALA A 68 -40.98 -13.88 12.65
CA ALA A 68 -39.59 -14.28 12.57
C ALA A 68 -39.14 -14.40 11.12
N PHE A 69 -38.24 -13.52 10.71
CA PHE A 69 -37.71 -13.48 9.35
C PHE A 69 -36.31 -14.07 9.25
N SER A 70 -36.06 -14.82 8.18
CA SER A 70 -34.84 -15.62 8.02
C SER A 70 -34.38 -15.67 6.57
N LEU A 71 -33.10 -15.97 6.36
CA LEU A 71 -32.50 -16.23 5.05
C LEU A 71 -31.38 -17.28 5.14
N ILE A 72 -31.07 -17.94 4.03
CA ILE A 72 -29.99 -18.93 3.96
C ILE A 72 -28.73 -18.22 3.46
N ILE A 73 -27.64 -18.34 4.22
CA ILE A 73 -26.36 -17.71 3.88
C ILE A 73 -25.18 -18.68 3.98
N PRO A 74 -24.13 -18.47 3.17
CA PRO A 74 -22.82 -19.07 3.41
C PRO A 74 -22.19 -18.30 4.57
N TRP A 75 -22.42 -18.76 5.81
CA TRP A 75 -21.93 -18.07 7.02
C TRP A 75 -20.42 -17.80 6.96
N GLU A 76 -19.67 -18.68 6.31
CA GLU A 76 -18.22 -18.57 6.13
C GLU A 76 -17.78 -17.31 5.36
N ASP A 77 -18.70 -16.62 4.68
CA ASP A 77 -18.46 -15.32 4.03
C ASP A 77 -18.53 -14.13 5.01
N TYR A 78 -19.03 -14.35 6.22
CA TYR A 78 -19.31 -13.32 7.23
C TYR A 78 -18.44 -13.50 8.47
N SER A 79 -18.17 -12.39 9.14
CA SER A 79 -17.61 -12.35 10.48
C SER A 79 -18.74 -12.36 11.51
N PRO A 80 -18.60 -13.06 12.66
CA PRO A 80 -19.53 -12.90 13.78
C PRO A 80 -19.69 -11.45 14.26
N GLN A 81 -18.72 -10.58 13.94
CA GLN A 81 -18.71 -9.16 14.27
C GLN A 81 -19.34 -8.25 13.20
N ASP A 82 -19.68 -8.78 12.02
CA ASP A 82 -20.33 -7.99 10.98
C ASP A 82 -21.73 -7.54 11.47
N ASN A 83 -22.20 -6.37 11.03
CA ASN A 83 -23.43 -5.79 11.58
C ASN A 83 -24.68 -6.48 10.99
N TRP A 84 -25.84 -6.21 11.59
CA TRP A 84 -27.10 -6.78 11.13
C TRP A 84 -27.42 -6.46 9.66
N GLY A 85 -27.07 -5.26 9.20
CA GLY A 85 -27.25 -4.83 7.81
C GLY A 85 -26.43 -5.67 6.83
N ASP A 86 -25.22 -6.10 7.21
CA ASP A 86 -24.37 -6.95 6.38
C ASP A 86 -24.99 -8.33 6.17
N PHE A 87 -25.49 -8.94 7.24
CA PHE A 87 -26.15 -10.25 7.19
C PHE A 87 -27.49 -10.22 6.44
N THR A 88 -28.13 -9.05 6.35
CA THR A 88 -29.47 -8.89 5.75
C THR A 88 -29.46 -8.12 4.43
N SER A 89 -28.29 -7.75 3.90
CA SER A 89 -28.17 -6.89 2.71
C SER A 89 -28.96 -5.58 2.86
N GLY A 90 -28.72 -4.83 3.94
CA GLY A 90 -29.47 -3.61 4.28
C GLY A 90 -30.95 -3.87 4.56
N GLY A 91 -31.28 -5.07 5.01
CA GLY A 91 -32.66 -5.49 5.24
C GLY A 91 -33.43 -5.94 3.99
N PHE A 92 -32.81 -6.15 2.84
CA PHE A 92 -33.51 -6.62 1.62
C PHE A 92 -33.37 -8.12 1.33
N PHE A 93 -32.42 -8.80 1.96
CA PHE A 93 -32.11 -10.23 1.78
C PHE A 93 -31.63 -10.63 0.37
N HIS A 94 -31.07 -9.70 -0.42
CA HIS A 94 -30.46 -10.00 -1.73
C HIS A 94 -29.30 -11.00 -1.66
N ASN A 95 -28.75 -11.20 -0.47
CA ASN A 95 -27.68 -12.16 -0.18
C ASN A 95 -28.20 -13.58 0.17
N HIS A 96 -29.51 -13.83 0.07
CA HIS A 96 -30.08 -15.18 0.20
C HIS A 96 -29.46 -16.12 -0.85
N ASN A 97 -28.81 -17.18 -0.40
CA ASN A 97 -28.08 -18.10 -1.27
C ASN A 97 -28.22 -19.56 -0.79
N PRO A 98 -29.28 -20.26 -1.22
CA PRO A 98 -29.53 -21.64 -0.82
C PRO A 98 -28.59 -22.63 -1.52
N LYS A 99 -27.96 -22.24 -2.64
CA LYS A 99 -27.01 -23.09 -3.38
C LYS A 99 -25.70 -23.29 -2.61
N LYS A 100 -25.17 -22.23 -1.98
CA LYS A 100 -23.89 -22.27 -1.26
C LYS A 100 -24.06 -22.24 0.27
N GLY A 101 -25.18 -21.73 0.76
CA GLY A 101 -25.42 -21.56 2.19
C GLY A 101 -25.75 -22.86 2.91
N LYS A 102 -25.25 -22.98 4.14
CA LYS A 102 -25.55 -24.09 5.07
C LYS A 102 -26.03 -23.62 6.44
N THR A 103 -26.31 -22.32 6.57
CA THR A 103 -26.77 -21.69 7.81
C THR A 103 -28.07 -20.94 7.54
N LEU A 104 -29.10 -21.22 8.35
CA LEU A 104 -30.27 -20.37 8.43
C LEU A 104 -29.95 -19.19 9.34
N TYR A 105 -29.88 -17.99 8.79
CA TYR A 105 -29.69 -16.78 9.57
C TYR A 105 -31.04 -16.24 10.04
N GLY A 106 -31.21 -16.15 11.36
CA GLY A 106 -32.38 -15.51 11.97
C GLY A 106 -32.17 -14.00 12.03
N ALA A 107 -32.73 -13.28 11.05
CA ALA A 107 -32.56 -11.84 10.94
C ALA A 107 -33.34 -11.08 12.02
N GLU A 108 -34.52 -11.56 12.40
CA GLU A 108 -35.41 -10.82 13.28
C GLU A 108 -36.33 -11.79 14.05
N VAL A 109 -36.71 -11.44 15.28
CA VAL A 109 -37.81 -12.11 15.98
C VAL A 109 -38.56 -11.12 16.85
N MET A 110 -39.89 -11.10 16.73
CA MET A 110 -40.80 -10.20 17.41
C MET A 110 -41.95 -11.01 18.00
N VAL A 111 -42.32 -10.67 19.22
CA VAL A 111 -43.53 -11.15 19.89
C VAL A 111 -44.19 -9.94 20.51
N ASP A 112 -45.48 -9.74 20.24
CA ASP A 112 -46.26 -8.64 20.80
C ASP A 112 -46.10 -8.66 22.33
N PRO A 113 -45.75 -7.53 22.98
CA PRO A 113 -45.55 -7.47 24.42
C PRO A 113 -46.70 -8.06 25.25
N ALA A 114 -47.95 -7.94 24.80
CA ALA A 114 -49.13 -8.47 25.48
C ALA A 114 -49.26 -10.01 25.42
N TYR A 115 -48.55 -10.64 24.49
CA TYR A 115 -48.59 -12.08 24.22
C TYR A 115 -47.31 -12.81 24.67
N ARG A 116 -46.38 -12.11 25.34
CA ARG A 116 -45.17 -12.72 25.91
C ARG A 116 -45.55 -13.71 27.01
N GLY A 117 -44.78 -14.80 27.12
CA GLY A 117 -45.06 -15.89 28.07
C GLY A 117 -46.09 -16.92 27.59
N ARG A 118 -46.80 -16.66 26.48
CA ARG A 118 -47.82 -17.57 25.91
C ARG A 118 -47.29 -18.57 24.88
N GLY A 119 -45.98 -18.85 24.86
CA GLY A 119 -45.38 -19.81 23.92
C GLY A 119 -45.15 -19.32 22.48
N ILE A 120 -45.59 -18.13 22.08
CA ILE A 120 -45.46 -17.59 20.70
C ILE A 120 -44.00 -17.62 20.19
N GLY A 121 -43.05 -17.20 21.03
CA GLY A 121 -41.63 -17.23 20.65
C GLY A 121 -41.11 -18.66 20.41
N LYS A 122 -41.59 -19.63 21.19
CA LYS A 122 -41.22 -21.05 21.03
C LYS A 122 -41.71 -21.57 19.68
N LEU A 123 -42.98 -21.26 19.32
CA LEU A 123 -43.58 -21.61 18.03
C LEU A 123 -42.79 -21.05 16.84
N LEU A 124 -42.33 -19.79 16.92
CA LEU A 124 -41.50 -19.18 15.87
C LEU A 124 -40.13 -19.88 15.69
N TYR A 125 -39.49 -20.29 16.78
CA TYR A 125 -38.22 -21.03 16.71
C TYR A 125 -38.40 -22.49 16.26
N GLU A 126 -39.55 -23.12 16.57
CA GLU A 126 -39.94 -24.41 15.99
C GLU A 126 -40.09 -24.29 14.47
N GLY A 127 -40.80 -23.28 13.98
CA GLY A 127 -40.89 -23.00 12.54
C GLY A 127 -39.53 -22.83 11.87
N ARG A 128 -38.58 -22.15 12.51
CA ARG A 128 -37.20 -22.05 12.00
C ARG A 128 -36.47 -23.39 11.96
N ARG A 129 -36.69 -24.27 12.95
CA ARG A 129 -36.11 -25.62 12.93
C ARG A 129 -36.69 -26.44 11.79
N GLU A 130 -37.99 -26.35 11.53
CA GLU A 130 -38.63 -27.00 10.39
C GLU A 130 -38.04 -26.52 9.05
N ILE A 131 -37.80 -25.21 8.89
CA ILE A 131 -37.08 -24.68 7.72
C ILE A 131 -35.65 -25.24 7.65
N CYS A 132 -34.93 -25.29 8.77
CA CYS A 132 -33.58 -25.83 8.84
C CYS A 132 -33.53 -27.31 8.42
N TYR A 133 -34.54 -28.11 8.79
CA TYR A 133 -34.69 -29.50 8.35
C TYR A 133 -35.07 -29.59 6.87
N LYS A 134 -36.05 -28.81 6.41
CA LYS A 134 -36.54 -28.82 5.03
C LYS A 134 -35.44 -28.55 4.00
N TYR A 135 -34.48 -27.70 4.34
CA TYR A 135 -33.41 -27.25 3.44
C TYR A 135 -32.04 -27.90 3.73
N ASP A 136 -32.01 -28.97 4.53
CA ASP A 136 -30.78 -29.66 4.93
C ASP A 136 -29.66 -28.73 5.41
N LEU A 137 -30.02 -27.75 6.24
CA LEU A 137 -29.10 -26.76 6.77
C LEU A 137 -28.44 -27.29 8.04
N LYS A 138 -27.14 -27.01 8.21
CA LYS A 138 -26.36 -27.54 9.33
C LYS A 138 -26.73 -26.90 10.67
N ARG A 139 -27.24 -25.68 10.65
CA ARG A 139 -27.41 -24.85 11.85
C ARG A 139 -28.29 -23.63 11.62
N ILE A 140 -28.76 -23.07 12.72
CA ILE A 140 -29.35 -21.74 12.80
C ILE A 140 -28.37 -20.82 13.54
N ARG A 141 -28.14 -19.62 13.03
CA ARG A 141 -27.37 -18.57 13.72
C ARG A 141 -28.14 -17.25 13.73
N ALA A 142 -27.97 -16.46 14.78
CA ALA A 142 -28.59 -15.13 14.90
C ALA A 142 -27.80 -14.25 15.88
N GLY A 143 -28.04 -12.94 15.85
CA GLY A 143 -27.64 -12.03 16.92
C GLY A 143 -28.74 -11.85 17.95
N ALA A 144 -28.47 -12.27 19.17
CA ALA A 144 -29.29 -12.05 20.36
C ALA A 144 -29.05 -10.64 20.90
N ARG A 145 -29.93 -9.70 20.57
CA ARG A 145 -29.88 -8.30 21.05
C ARG A 145 -29.81 -8.24 22.58
N LEU A 146 -28.75 -7.68 23.15
CA LEU A 146 -28.52 -7.60 24.60
C LEU A 146 -29.32 -6.47 25.25
N ARG A 147 -30.65 -6.61 25.30
CA ARG A 147 -31.56 -5.54 25.71
C ARG A 147 -31.35 -5.03 27.13
N GLY A 148 -30.81 -5.85 28.04
CA GLY A 148 -30.53 -5.42 29.41
C GLY A 148 -29.21 -4.67 29.59
N TYR A 149 -28.33 -4.64 28.58
CA TYR A 149 -26.94 -4.23 28.75
C TYR A 149 -26.74 -2.75 29.09
N SER A 150 -27.60 -1.84 28.60
CA SER A 150 -27.52 -0.41 28.91
C SER A 150 -27.51 -0.10 30.42
N LYS A 151 -28.11 -0.96 31.24
CA LYS A 151 -28.12 -0.85 32.72
C LYS A 151 -26.78 -1.19 33.37
N PHE A 152 -25.88 -1.85 32.64
CA PHE A 152 -24.61 -2.39 33.13
C PHE A 152 -23.36 -1.80 32.44
N GLN A 153 -23.53 -0.93 31.44
CA GLN A 153 -22.42 -0.38 30.63
C GLN A 153 -21.28 0.27 31.44
N ASN A 154 -21.60 0.85 32.61
CA ASN A 154 -20.63 1.51 33.49
C ASN A 154 -19.99 0.54 34.51
N LYS A 155 -20.46 -0.71 34.57
CA LYS A 155 -20.05 -1.71 35.57
C LYS A 155 -19.25 -2.86 34.97
N MET A 156 -19.53 -3.23 33.72
CA MET A 156 -18.86 -4.33 33.03
C MET A 156 -19.00 -4.19 31.51
N THR A 157 -18.14 -4.88 30.79
CA THR A 157 -18.21 -4.97 29.32
C THR A 157 -19.36 -5.85 28.84
N ALA A 158 -19.80 -5.69 27.59
CA ALA A 158 -20.85 -6.52 26.98
C ALA A 158 -20.46 -8.01 26.96
N ASP A 159 -19.17 -8.31 26.80
CA ASP A 159 -18.62 -9.66 26.88
C ASP A 159 -18.82 -10.28 28.28
N GLU A 160 -18.50 -9.53 29.33
CA GLU A 160 -18.68 -9.95 30.72
C GLU A 160 -20.15 -10.09 31.10
N TYR A 161 -20.99 -9.13 30.69
CA TYR A 161 -22.44 -9.20 30.85
C TYR A 161 -22.99 -10.47 30.21
N THR A 162 -22.60 -10.75 28.96
CA THR A 162 -23.05 -11.94 28.24
C THR A 162 -22.58 -13.23 28.92
N ARG A 163 -21.33 -13.29 29.40
CA ARG A 163 -20.84 -14.46 30.15
C ARG A 163 -21.67 -14.71 31.41
N LYS A 164 -21.98 -13.66 32.18
CA LYS A 164 -22.84 -13.75 33.37
C LYS A 164 -24.26 -14.21 33.03
N VAL A 165 -24.79 -13.84 31.87
CA VAL A 165 -26.09 -14.35 31.40
C VAL A 165 -26.01 -15.83 31.03
N VAL A 166 -24.91 -16.27 30.41
CA VAL A 166 -24.67 -17.67 30.04
C VAL A 166 -24.46 -18.57 31.27
N THR A 167 -23.77 -18.09 32.31
CA THR A 167 -23.57 -18.82 33.58
C THR A 167 -24.79 -18.82 34.48
N GLY A 168 -25.79 -17.95 34.20
CA GLY A 168 -27.01 -17.82 34.99
C GLY A 168 -26.93 -16.79 36.12
N ASP A 169 -25.82 -16.09 36.27
CA ASP A 169 -25.62 -15.03 37.28
C ASP A 169 -26.43 -13.77 36.97
N LEU A 170 -26.79 -13.55 35.69
CA LEU A 170 -27.64 -12.46 35.22
C LEU A 170 -28.73 -13.01 34.29
N SER A 171 -29.80 -12.22 34.12
CA SER A 171 -30.85 -12.52 33.14
C SER A 171 -31.00 -11.38 32.14
N ASP A 172 -30.90 -11.71 30.86
CA ASP A 172 -31.21 -10.81 29.75
C ASP A 172 -32.56 -11.20 29.10
N PRO A 173 -33.47 -10.24 28.84
CA PRO A 173 -34.80 -10.54 28.29
C PRO A 173 -34.80 -11.31 26.96
N THR A 174 -33.78 -11.12 26.13
CA THR A 174 -33.68 -11.74 24.80
C THR A 174 -32.81 -12.99 24.87
N LEU A 175 -31.59 -12.85 25.38
CA LEU A 175 -30.61 -13.92 25.36
C LEU A 175 -31.00 -15.08 26.28
N SER A 176 -31.50 -14.81 27.50
CA SER A 176 -31.95 -15.88 28.42
C SER A 176 -33.05 -16.73 27.79
N PHE A 177 -33.96 -16.13 27.02
CA PHE A 177 -35.00 -16.87 26.30
C PHE A 177 -34.42 -17.77 25.20
N GLN A 178 -33.50 -17.25 24.39
CA GLN A 178 -32.87 -18.01 23.30
C GLN A 178 -32.01 -19.17 23.81
N LEU A 179 -31.32 -19.00 24.95
CA LEU A 179 -30.60 -20.08 25.62
C LEU A 179 -31.55 -21.22 26.02
N LYS A 180 -32.75 -20.90 26.54
CA LYS A 180 -33.80 -21.91 26.83
C LYS A 180 -34.33 -22.63 25.59
N GLN A 181 -34.18 -22.03 24.39
CA GLN A 181 -34.52 -22.68 23.11
C GLN A 181 -33.40 -23.58 22.57
N GLY A 182 -32.33 -23.81 23.34
CA GLY A 182 -31.23 -24.70 23.00
C GLY A 182 -30.08 -24.04 22.23
N PHE A 183 -30.07 -22.72 22.11
CA PHE A 183 -28.95 -22.00 21.50
C PHE A 183 -27.75 -21.90 22.46
N LYS A 184 -26.55 -21.80 21.88
CA LYS A 184 -25.29 -21.54 22.59
C LYS A 184 -24.68 -20.22 22.12
N VAL A 185 -24.09 -19.45 23.02
CA VAL A 185 -23.33 -18.24 22.67
C VAL A 185 -21.95 -18.64 22.21
N ILE A 186 -21.54 -18.13 21.04
CA ILE A 186 -20.23 -18.39 20.46
C ILE A 186 -19.36 -17.12 20.35
N ASP A 187 -19.96 -15.93 20.43
CA ASP A 187 -19.26 -14.64 20.40
C ASP A 187 -20.19 -13.48 20.85
N VAL A 188 -19.68 -12.26 20.95
CA VAL A 188 -20.44 -11.02 21.15
C VAL A 188 -20.11 -10.02 20.05
N ALA A 189 -21.10 -9.67 19.22
CA ALA A 189 -20.99 -8.70 18.15
C ALA A 189 -21.03 -7.26 18.68
N LYS A 190 -20.08 -6.44 18.25
CA LYS A 190 -20.00 -5.01 18.55
C LYS A 190 -20.39 -4.26 17.28
N ASN A 191 -21.45 -3.47 17.29
CA ASN A 191 -22.09 -2.81 16.13
C ASN A 191 -23.22 -3.60 15.45
N TYR A 192 -23.91 -4.50 16.15
CA TYR A 192 -25.04 -5.24 15.58
C TYR A 192 -26.20 -4.31 15.18
N LEU A 193 -26.63 -3.43 16.09
CA LEU A 193 -27.66 -2.39 15.89
C LEU A 193 -27.23 -1.09 16.59
N ILE A 194 -26.33 -0.32 15.97
CA ILE A 194 -25.59 0.80 16.59
C ILE A 194 -26.52 1.83 17.27
N ASP A 195 -27.66 2.12 16.64
CA ASP A 195 -28.59 3.16 17.10
C ASP A 195 -29.55 2.69 18.20
N ASP A 196 -29.39 1.46 18.69
CA ASP A 196 -30.28 0.90 19.72
C ASP A 196 -29.89 1.37 21.14
N PRO A 197 -30.74 2.14 21.84
CA PRO A 197 -30.43 2.63 23.18
C PRO A 197 -30.44 1.54 24.28
N GLU A 198 -31.09 0.39 24.05
CA GLU A 198 -31.14 -0.69 25.05
C GLU A 198 -29.89 -1.57 25.02
N SER A 199 -29.46 -1.97 23.82
CA SER A 199 -28.29 -2.83 23.65
C SER A 199 -26.99 -2.08 23.40
N LEU A 200 -27.04 -0.78 23.10
CA LEU A 200 -25.88 0.04 22.73
C LEU A 200 -25.08 -0.53 21.54
N GLY A 201 -25.79 -1.20 20.63
CA GLY A 201 -25.18 -1.87 19.48
C GLY A 201 -24.58 -3.25 19.74
N PHE A 202 -24.81 -3.87 20.90
CA PHE A 202 -24.28 -5.19 21.23
C PHE A 202 -25.30 -6.33 21.07
N ALA A 203 -24.84 -7.46 20.54
CA ALA A 203 -25.62 -8.69 20.48
C ALA A 203 -24.75 -9.92 20.76
N ALA A 204 -25.28 -10.91 21.48
CA ALA A 204 -24.61 -12.21 21.58
C ALA A 204 -24.85 -13.00 20.30
N VAL A 205 -23.78 -13.50 19.67
CA VAL A 205 -23.89 -14.37 18.50
C VAL A 205 -24.23 -15.76 18.99
N ILE A 206 -25.43 -16.23 18.62
CA ILE A 206 -25.97 -17.51 19.07
C ILE A 206 -26.01 -18.53 17.94
N GLU A 207 -25.80 -19.79 18.29
CA GLU A 207 -25.83 -20.93 17.37
C GLU A 207 -26.68 -22.08 17.92
N TRP A 208 -27.50 -22.65 17.06
CA TRP A 208 -28.16 -23.93 17.26
C TRP A 208 -27.74 -24.89 16.15
N LEU A 209 -27.28 -26.08 16.51
CA LEU A 209 -26.82 -27.10 15.57
C LEU A 209 -27.96 -28.05 15.22
N ASN A 210 -28.09 -28.39 13.92
CA ASN A 210 -29.11 -29.31 13.44
C ASN A 210 -28.73 -30.77 13.80
N PRO A 211 -29.44 -31.43 14.73
CA PRO A 211 -29.07 -32.77 15.19
C PRO A 211 -29.12 -33.84 14.09
N LYS A 212 -29.87 -33.61 12.99
CA LYS A 212 -29.98 -34.56 11.87
C LYS A 212 -28.77 -34.55 10.93
N LEU A 213 -27.94 -33.50 10.95
CA LEU A 213 -26.88 -33.29 9.94
C LEU A 213 -25.49 -32.96 10.51
N ILE A 214 -25.36 -32.82 11.83
CA ILE A 214 -24.11 -32.41 12.47
C ILE A 214 -23.11 -33.57 12.56
N THR A 215 -21.83 -33.23 12.44
CA THR A 215 -20.72 -34.17 12.63
C THR A 215 -20.02 -33.92 13.98
N GLU A 216 -19.22 -34.89 14.47
CA GLU A 216 -18.37 -34.70 15.65
C GLU A 216 -17.44 -33.48 15.53
N ASN A 217 -16.97 -33.19 14.32
CA ASN A 217 -16.15 -32.01 14.05
C ASN A 217 -16.93 -30.70 14.21
N ASP A 218 -18.23 -30.68 13.87
CA ASP A 218 -19.09 -29.51 14.06
C ASP A 218 -19.34 -29.25 15.55
N ILE A 219 -19.56 -30.31 16.33
CA ILE A 219 -19.66 -30.24 17.80
C ILE A 219 -18.35 -29.69 18.38
N LYS A 220 -17.20 -30.27 18.00
CA LYS A 220 -15.88 -29.82 18.48
C LYS A 220 -15.59 -28.35 18.16
N LYS A 221 -15.99 -27.87 16.97
CA LYS A 221 -15.86 -26.46 16.58
C LYS A 221 -16.72 -25.54 17.45
N GLN A 222 -17.97 -25.93 17.71
CA GLN A 222 -18.85 -25.15 18.59
C GLN A 222 -18.29 -25.12 20.01
N THR A 223 -17.88 -26.27 20.57
CA THR A 223 -17.27 -26.35 21.91
C THR A 223 -16.02 -25.47 22.04
N ASN A 224 -15.13 -25.49 21.04
CA ASN A 224 -13.95 -24.62 21.03
C ASN A 224 -14.31 -23.13 20.96
N SER A 225 -15.38 -22.78 20.23
CA SER A 225 -15.84 -21.39 20.13
C SER A 225 -16.42 -20.92 21.46
N ILE A 226 -17.21 -21.77 22.12
CA ILE A 226 -17.74 -21.54 23.46
C ILE A 226 -16.60 -21.39 24.47
N SER A 227 -15.62 -22.29 24.48
CA SER A 227 -14.49 -22.21 25.42
C SER A 227 -13.65 -20.95 25.19
N SER A 228 -13.39 -20.58 23.93
CA SER A 228 -12.71 -19.33 23.58
C SER A 228 -13.45 -18.12 24.13
N PHE A 229 -14.77 -18.07 23.95
CA PHE A 229 -15.61 -16.99 24.47
C PHE A 229 -15.60 -16.92 26.01
N ILE A 230 -15.77 -18.06 26.69
CA ILE A 230 -15.75 -18.17 28.16
C ILE A 230 -14.41 -17.70 28.72
N ASN A 231 -13.30 -18.13 28.11
CA ASN A 231 -11.94 -17.77 28.52
C ASN A 231 -11.57 -16.31 28.19
N GLY A 232 -12.45 -15.55 27.54
CA GLY A 232 -12.14 -14.19 27.10
C GLY A 232 -11.11 -14.13 25.98
N GLU A 233 -10.84 -15.26 25.32
CA GLU A 233 -10.03 -15.33 24.10
C GLU A 233 -10.85 -14.71 22.97
N LYS A 234 -10.71 -13.38 22.82
CA LYS A 234 -11.43 -12.61 21.82
C LYS A 234 -11.26 -13.22 20.41
N PHE A 235 -12.34 -13.27 19.65
CA PHE A 235 -12.25 -13.07 18.21
C PHE A 235 -11.54 -11.72 18.02
N LEU A 236 -10.33 -11.76 17.47
CA LEU A 236 -9.56 -10.54 17.21
C LEU A 236 -10.43 -9.65 16.32
N PRO A 237 -10.61 -8.36 16.65
CA PRO A 237 -11.39 -7.46 15.80
C PRO A 237 -10.85 -7.53 14.37
N GLU A 238 -11.73 -7.91 13.44
CA GLU A 238 -11.40 -7.95 12.01
C GLU A 238 -11.55 -6.52 11.46
N TYR A 239 -10.42 -5.80 11.45
CA TYR A 239 -10.28 -4.49 10.84
C TYR A 239 -10.11 -4.56 9.32
N LEU A 240 -9.81 -5.73 8.75
CA LEU A 240 -9.77 -5.95 7.32
C LEU A 240 -11.19 -5.87 6.72
N PRO A 241 -11.42 -5.06 5.67
CA PRO A 241 -12.72 -4.97 5.01
C PRO A 241 -13.22 -6.31 4.46
N ARG A 242 -14.54 -6.52 4.49
CA ARG A 242 -15.20 -7.76 4.04
C ARG A 242 -14.78 -8.17 2.63
N GLU A 243 -14.76 -7.21 1.71
CA GLU A 243 -14.45 -7.45 0.31
C GLU A 243 -13.03 -7.99 0.15
N LEU A 244 -12.06 -7.38 0.83
CA LEU A 244 -10.68 -7.83 0.84
C LEU A 244 -10.55 -9.24 1.44
N ARG A 245 -11.23 -9.53 2.56
CA ARG A 245 -11.24 -10.88 3.15
C ARG A 245 -11.76 -11.91 2.15
N ARG A 246 -12.83 -11.60 1.41
CA ARG A 246 -13.40 -12.50 0.38
C ARG A 246 -12.42 -12.74 -0.76
N LEU A 247 -11.76 -11.69 -1.27
CA LEU A 247 -10.73 -11.83 -2.31
C LEU A 247 -9.60 -12.75 -1.87
N VAL A 248 -9.04 -12.52 -0.68
CA VAL A 248 -7.94 -13.32 -0.13
C VAL A 248 -8.35 -14.76 0.07
N ARG A 249 -9.51 -15.03 0.70
CA ARG A 249 -10.00 -16.39 0.93
C ARG A 249 -10.20 -17.15 -0.38
N ARG A 250 -10.80 -16.51 -1.38
CA ARG A 250 -11.03 -17.12 -2.70
C ARG A 250 -9.73 -17.45 -3.41
N SER A 251 -8.83 -16.48 -3.53
CA SER A 251 -7.59 -16.65 -4.30
C SER A 251 -6.64 -17.64 -3.63
N THR A 252 -6.60 -17.67 -2.30
CA THR A 252 -5.81 -18.68 -1.56
C THR A 252 -6.41 -20.09 -1.64
N LEU A 253 -7.73 -20.22 -1.78
CA LEU A 253 -8.38 -21.51 -2.06
C LEU A 253 -7.97 -22.05 -3.44
N TYR A 254 -7.87 -21.18 -4.45
CA TYR A 254 -7.38 -21.57 -5.78
C TYR A 254 -5.91 -21.95 -5.77
N LEU A 255 -5.05 -21.21 -5.08
CA LEU A 255 -3.66 -21.65 -4.89
C LEU A 255 -3.61 -23.03 -4.23
N GLY A 256 -4.43 -23.27 -3.21
CA GLY A 256 -4.54 -24.60 -2.58
C GLY A 256 -5.03 -25.70 -3.52
N GLN A 257 -5.94 -25.38 -4.44
CA GLN A 257 -6.38 -26.30 -5.49
C GLN A 257 -5.23 -26.61 -6.46
N VAL A 258 -4.52 -25.59 -6.95
CA VAL A 258 -3.37 -25.76 -7.84
C VAL A 258 -2.28 -26.61 -7.19
N ILE A 259 -1.95 -26.37 -5.92
CA ILE A 259 -0.97 -27.19 -5.20
C ILE A 259 -1.42 -28.65 -5.13
N LYS A 260 -2.70 -28.94 -4.89
CA LYS A 260 -3.23 -30.32 -4.90
C LYS A 260 -3.16 -30.97 -6.28
N GLU A 261 -3.47 -30.20 -7.33
CA GLU A 261 -3.44 -30.67 -8.72
C GLU A 261 -2.02 -31.07 -9.14
N TRP A 262 -1.00 -30.28 -8.78
CA TRP A 262 0.37 -30.46 -9.27
C TRP A 262 1.28 -31.27 -8.33
N GLU A 263 1.10 -31.15 -7.01
CA GLU A 263 1.99 -31.79 -6.01
C GLU A 263 1.27 -32.87 -5.18
N GLY A 264 -0.03 -33.06 -5.39
CA GLY A 264 -0.84 -34.04 -4.68
C GLY A 264 -1.39 -33.58 -3.33
N ILE A 265 -2.35 -34.35 -2.81
CA ILE A 265 -3.08 -34.02 -1.58
C ILE A 265 -2.19 -34.04 -0.33
N GLU A 266 -1.21 -34.95 -0.26
CA GLU A 266 -0.31 -35.09 0.88
C GLU A 266 0.57 -33.86 1.06
N PHE A 267 1.15 -33.36 -0.04
CA PHE A 267 1.95 -32.13 0.00
C PHE A 267 1.11 -30.91 0.39
N TYR A 268 -0.09 -30.77 -0.16
CA TYR A 268 -1.03 -29.72 0.26
C TYR A 268 -1.35 -29.79 1.76
N GLN A 269 -1.63 -30.99 2.29
CA GLN A 269 -1.90 -31.18 3.72
C GLN A 269 -0.69 -30.79 4.59
N LYS A 270 0.53 -31.05 4.11
CA LYS A 270 1.77 -30.62 4.76
C LYS A 270 1.88 -29.09 4.82
N ILE A 271 1.63 -28.38 3.71
CA ILE A 271 1.59 -26.90 3.68
C ILE A 271 0.57 -26.37 4.69
N GLU A 272 -0.64 -26.93 4.68
CA GLU A 272 -1.71 -26.57 5.61
C GLU A 272 -1.34 -26.85 7.08
N ALA A 273 -0.60 -27.92 7.35
CA ALA A 273 -0.11 -28.24 8.68
C ALA A 273 0.88 -27.18 9.19
N TYR A 274 1.86 -26.78 8.37
CA TYR A 274 2.78 -25.69 8.69
C TYR A 274 2.03 -24.37 8.96
N ARG A 275 1.08 -24.01 8.08
CA ARG A 275 0.26 -22.79 8.24
C ARG A 275 -0.55 -22.79 9.53
N LYS A 276 -1.24 -23.90 9.86
CA LYS A 276 -2.05 -24.03 11.08
C LYS A 276 -1.20 -23.99 12.34
N ARG A 277 -0.04 -24.64 12.32
CA ARG A 277 0.94 -24.66 13.43
C ARG A 277 1.36 -23.23 13.77
N LEU A 278 1.80 -22.45 12.79
CA LEU A 278 2.29 -21.09 13.02
C LEU A 278 1.20 -20.08 13.42
N LYS A 279 -0.05 -20.31 13.02
CA LYS A 279 -1.19 -19.46 13.42
C LYS A 279 -1.51 -19.54 14.92
N LYS A 280 -1.19 -20.65 15.60
CA LYS A 280 -1.53 -20.89 17.02
C LYS A 280 -0.55 -20.25 18.01
N THR A 281 0.57 -19.72 17.54
CA THR A 281 1.64 -19.21 18.39
C THR A 281 1.36 -17.76 18.86
N ARG A 282 0.91 -17.61 20.11
CA ARG A 282 0.67 -16.29 20.75
C ARG A 282 1.68 -15.92 21.84
N PHE A 283 2.29 -16.90 22.53
CA PHE A 283 3.24 -16.69 23.63
C PHE A 283 4.47 -17.60 23.45
N ASP A 284 5.66 -17.07 23.77
CA ASP A 284 6.98 -17.72 23.65
C ASP A 284 7.22 -18.52 22.34
N LYS A 285 7.42 -17.79 21.25
CA LYS A 285 7.49 -18.38 19.90
C LYS A 285 8.81 -19.08 19.60
N GLY A 286 9.90 -18.74 20.30
CA GLY A 286 11.26 -19.20 19.99
C GLY A 286 11.36 -20.73 19.92
N PRO A 287 11.08 -21.47 21.02
CA PRO A 287 11.17 -22.93 21.04
C PRO A 287 10.28 -23.62 20.00
N PHE A 288 9.17 -22.99 19.65
CA PHE A 288 8.26 -23.51 18.63
C PHE A 288 8.80 -23.34 17.20
N LEU A 289 9.39 -22.18 16.90
CA LEU A 289 10.03 -21.91 15.62
C LEU A 289 11.23 -22.85 15.41
N GLU A 290 12.02 -23.13 16.44
CA GLU A 290 13.11 -24.11 16.36
C GLU A 290 12.62 -25.53 16.02
N LYS A 291 11.50 -25.96 16.59
CA LYS A 291 10.89 -27.25 16.25
C LYS A 291 10.46 -27.32 14.78
N ILE A 292 9.97 -26.21 14.23
CA ILE A 292 9.61 -26.13 12.80
C ILE A 292 10.88 -26.10 11.95
N LEU A 293 11.91 -25.35 12.33
CA LEU A 293 13.19 -25.32 11.65
C LEU A 293 13.77 -26.73 11.50
N LYS A 294 13.85 -27.49 12.60
CA LYS A 294 14.28 -28.91 12.60
C LYS A 294 13.40 -29.81 11.72
N SER A 295 12.11 -29.50 11.58
CA SER A 295 11.20 -30.22 10.68
C SER A 295 11.50 -29.91 9.21
N LEU A 296 11.75 -28.64 8.88
CA LEU A 296 12.07 -28.18 7.52
C LEU A 296 13.47 -28.64 7.08
N GLU A 297 14.42 -28.77 8.02
CA GLU A 297 15.76 -29.31 7.74
C GLU A 297 15.74 -30.76 7.23
N LYS A 298 14.75 -31.55 7.70
CA LYS A 298 14.54 -32.95 7.30
C LYS A 298 13.88 -33.10 5.93
N GLU A 299 13.26 -32.05 5.39
CA GLU A 299 12.66 -32.08 4.05
C GLU A 299 13.75 -32.20 2.96
N SER A 300 13.38 -32.73 1.80
CA SER A 300 14.27 -32.73 0.62
C SER A 300 14.51 -31.30 0.12
N SER A 301 15.57 -31.06 -0.68
CA SER A 301 15.79 -29.73 -1.25
C SER A 301 14.66 -29.27 -2.17
N ASP A 302 14.10 -30.20 -2.96
CA ASP A 302 12.94 -29.91 -3.81
C ASP A 302 11.71 -29.51 -2.98
N HIS A 303 11.41 -30.26 -1.91
CA HIS A 303 10.30 -29.90 -1.02
C HIS A 303 10.51 -28.55 -0.33
N ARG A 304 11.73 -28.25 0.16
CA ARG A 304 12.02 -26.94 0.77
C ARG A 304 11.74 -25.80 -0.20
N LEU A 305 12.15 -25.95 -1.45
CA LEU A 305 11.90 -24.96 -2.50
C LEU A 305 10.41 -24.82 -2.80
N LYS A 306 9.68 -25.91 -2.99
CA LYS A 306 8.23 -25.88 -3.24
C LYS A 306 7.44 -25.32 -2.07
N ILE A 307 7.86 -25.60 -0.83
CA ILE A 307 7.29 -24.99 0.38
C ILE A 307 7.56 -23.47 0.36
N ALA A 308 8.80 -23.04 0.09
CA ALA A 308 9.11 -21.60 -0.02
C ALA A 308 8.23 -20.94 -1.09
N HIS A 309 8.14 -21.54 -2.27
CA HIS A 309 7.35 -21.06 -3.39
C HIS A 309 5.86 -20.92 -3.03
N ALA A 310 5.27 -21.93 -2.40
CA ALA A 310 3.87 -21.89 -1.96
C ALA A 310 3.58 -20.73 -0.99
N PHE A 311 4.43 -20.54 0.03
CA PHE A 311 4.26 -19.46 1.01
C PHE A 311 4.54 -18.07 0.41
N ALA A 312 5.49 -17.97 -0.51
CA ALA A 312 5.81 -16.73 -1.21
C ALA A 312 4.68 -16.32 -2.18
N LEU A 313 4.16 -17.27 -2.98
CA LEU A 313 3.00 -17.04 -3.84
C LEU A 313 1.75 -16.65 -3.06
N GLN A 314 1.54 -17.26 -1.88
CA GLN A 314 0.42 -16.89 -1.04
C GLN A 314 0.50 -15.41 -0.61
N LEU A 315 1.70 -14.90 -0.29
CA LEU A 315 1.92 -13.50 0.04
C LEU A 315 1.71 -12.58 -1.18
N GLU A 316 2.16 -13.00 -2.37
CA GLU A 316 1.93 -12.24 -3.61
C GLU A 316 0.46 -12.15 -3.99
N ILE A 317 -0.27 -13.26 -3.89
CA ILE A 317 -1.73 -13.27 -4.12
C ILE A 317 -2.44 -12.36 -3.11
N VAL A 318 -2.01 -12.34 -1.84
CA VAL A 318 -2.55 -11.40 -0.84
C VAL A 318 -2.27 -9.95 -1.25
N ASN A 319 -1.07 -9.64 -1.72
CA ASN A 319 -0.72 -8.31 -2.22
C ASN A 319 -1.57 -7.92 -3.45
N ALA A 320 -1.80 -8.84 -4.38
CA ALA A 320 -2.67 -8.62 -5.54
C ALA A 320 -4.12 -8.34 -5.11
N CYS A 321 -4.65 -9.10 -4.14
CA CYS A 321 -5.99 -8.87 -3.57
C CYS A 321 -6.09 -7.49 -2.91
N GLU A 322 -5.08 -7.10 -2.11
CA GLU A 322 -5.03 -5.76 -1.50
C GLU A 322 -4.96 -4.64 -2.54
N SER A 323 -4.21 -4.85 -3.63
CA SER A 323 -4.10 -3.90 -4.74
C SER A 323 -5.45 -3.72 -5.45
N ALA A 324 -6.11 -4.81 -5.85
CA ALA A 324 -7.43 -4.77 -6.48
C ALA A 324 -8.47 -4.09 -5.58
N TYR A 325 -8.51 -4.46 -4.29
CA TYR A 325 -9.42 -3.83 -3.32
C TYR A 325 -9.14 -2.33 -3.16
N ARG A 326 -7.87 -1.93 -3.08
CA ARG A 326 -7.49 -0.52 -2.97
C ARG A 326 -7.94 0.28 -4.19
N THR A 327 -7.71 -0.25 -5.39
CA THR A 327 -8.15 0.39 -6.64
C THR A 327 -9.66 0.56 -6.66
N TRP A 328 -10.41 -0.51 -6.40
CA TRP A 328 -11.87 -0.49 -6.33
C TRP A 328 -12.40 0.53 -5.31
N ARG A 329 -11.83 0.55 -4.09
CA ARG A 329 -12.22 1.53 -3.06
C ARG A 329 -11.95 2.98 -3.45
N LEU A 330 -10.88 3.22 -4.20
CA LEU A 330 -10.54 4.57 -4.64
C LEU A 330 -11.45 5.02 -5.78
N GLN A 331 -11.83 4.13 -6.70
CA GLN A 331 -12.81 4.39 -7.76
C GLN A 331 -14.21 4.73 -7.20
N GLN A 332 -14.57 4.19 -6.04
CA GLN A 332 -15.84 4.52 -5.38
C GLN A 332 -15.86 5.88 -4.68
N LYS A 333 -14.70 6.48 -4.43
CA LYS A 333 -14.65 7.80 -3.80
C LYS A 333 -14.90 8.86 -4.85
N SER A 334 -15.60 9.92 -4.47
CA SER A 334 -15.64 11.12 -5.31
C SER A 334 -14.21 11.59 -5.57
N ILE A 335 -13.93 11.89 -6.83
CA ILE A 335 -12.65 12.50 -7.22
C ILE A 335 -12.54 13.80 -6.41
N PRO A 336 -11.53 13.93 -5.53
CA PRO A 336 -11.41 15.13 -4.73
C PRO A 336 -11.29 16.33 -5.67
N GLN A 337 -12.09 17.38 -5.48
CA GLN A 337 -11.82 18.63 -6.17
C GLN A 337 -10.68 19.33 -5.43
N GLY A 338 -9.54 19.50 -6.09
CA GLY A 338 -8.48 20.32 -5.54
C GLY A 338 -8.84 21.81 -5.64
N PHE A 339 -8.11 22.66 -4.92
CA PHE A 339 -8.28 24.11 -5.05
C PHE A 339 -7.89 24.59 -6.47
N LYS A 340 -8.41 25.76 -6.89
CA LYS A 340 -8.23 26.30 -8.26
C LYS A 340 -6.81 26.79 -8.60
N ASN A 341 -5.94 27.02 -7.62
CA ASN A 341 -4.58 27.49 -7.92
C ASN A 341 -3.68 26.31 -8.32
N LYS A 342 -3.12 26.34 -9.53
CA LYS A 342 -2.22 25.26 -9.99
C LYS A 342 -0.92 25.22 -9.18
N VAL A 343 -0.56 24.01 -8.74
CA VAL A 343 0.72 23.68 -8.11
C VAL A 343 1.53 22.78 -9.06
N MET A 344 2.79 23.13 -9.30
CA MET A 344 3.66 22.32 -10.16
C MET A 344 4.28 21.17 -9.35
N LEU A 345 3.94 19.94 -9.72
CA LEU A 345 4.43 18.71 -9.11
C LEU A 345 5.52 18.09 -10.00
N ASN A 346 6.73 17.90 -9.47
CA ASN A 346 7.84 17.32 -10.22
C ASN A 346 8.13 15.90 -9.71
N PHE A 347 7.77 14.88 -10.50
CA PHE A 347 8.04 13.48 -10.17
C PHE A 347 9.21 12.97 -11.00
N VAL A 348 10.23 12.48 -10.30
CA VAL A 348 11.40 11.88 -10.92
C VAL A 348 11.34 10.37 -10.69
N LEU A 349 11.02 9.63 -11.73
CA LEU A 349 10.82 8.19 -11.68
C LEU A 349 12.17 7.46 -11.62
N THR A 350 12.22 6.35 -10.90
CA THR A 350 13.41 5.48 -10.80
C THR A 350 13.01 4.05 -11.10
N ALA A 351 13.98 3.25 -11.54
CA ALA A 351 13.82 1.81 -11.64
C ALA A 351 13.47 1.20 -10.28
N HIS A 352 12.89 0.00 -10.28
CA HIS A 352 12.59 -0.72 -9.04
C HIS A 352 13.87 -1.42 -8.55
N PRO A 353 14.53 -0.90 -7.50
CA PRO A 353 15.91 -1.28 -7.17
C PRO A 353 16.03 -2.67 -6.53
N THR A 354 14.91 -3.25 -6.12
CA THR A 354 14.81 -4.58 -5.53
C THR A 354 13.79 -5.46 -6.25
N GLU A 355 13.51 -5.19 -7.53
CA GLU A 355 12.54 -6.01 -8.29
C GLU A 355 13.22 -7.30 -8.69
N SER A 356 13.17 -8.25 -7.77
CA SER A 356 13.67 -9.60 -7.97
C SER A 356 12.69 -10.48 -8.73
N ARG A 357 11.44 -10.06 -8.97
CA ARG A 357 10.45 -10.88 -9.67
C ARG A 357 10.70 -10.91 -11.18
N SER A 358 10.43 -12.05 -11.82
CA SER A 358 10.52 -12.13 -13.28
C SER A 358 9.45 -11.27 -13.96
N LYS A 359 9.67 -10.89 -15.23
CA LYS A 359 8.71 -10.10 -16.01
C LYS A 359 7.37 -10.82 -16.12
N GLU A 360 7.42 -12.12 -16.38
CA GLU A 360 6.27 -13.02 -16.53
C GLU A 360 5.44 -13.07 -15.25
N ILE A 361 6.07 -13.14 -14.07
CA ILE A 361 5.38 -13.10 -12.77
C ILE A 361 4.66 -11.76 -12.58
N ILE A 362 5.30 -10.64 -12.91
CA ILE A 362 4.69 -9.32 -12.72
C ILE A 362 3.50 -9.11 -13.66
N GLU A 363 3.60 -9.57 -14.91
CA GLU A 363 2.50 -9.55 -15.89
C GLU A 363 1.33 -10.42 -15.43
N THR A 364 1.60 -11.65 -14.99
CA THR A 364 0.60 -12.58 -14.48
C THR A 364 -0.10 -12.02 -13.23
N LEU A 365 0.64 -11.45 -12.28
CA LEU A 365 0.07 -10.77 -11.12
C LEU A 365 -0.78 -9.55 -11.52
N GLY A 366 -0.34 -8.79 -12.53
CA GLY A 366 -1.12 -7.70 -13.11
C GLY A 366 -2.48 -8.18 -13.63
N ARG A 367 -2.49 -9.28 -14.40
CA ARG A 367 -3.74 -9.87 -14.90
C ARG A 367 -4.65 -10.35 -13.77
N ILE A 368 -4.09 -10.95 -12.72
CA ILE A 368 -4.86 -11.34 -11.53
C ILE A 368 -5.51 -10.12 -10.87
N VAL A 369 -4.77 -9.01 -10.71
CA VAL A 369 -5.31 -7.77 -10.14
C VAL A 369 -6.49 -7.25 -10.97
N GLU A 370 -6.40 -7.26 -12.29
CA GLU A 370 -7.48 -6.86 -13.20
C GLU A 370 -8.71 -7.75 -13.03
N LEU A 371 -8.55 -9.08 -13.06
CA LEU A 371 -9.66 -10.03 -12.88
C LEU A 371 -10.35 -9.90 -11.52
N LEU A 372 -9.58 -9.64 -10.46
CA LEU A 372 -10.13 -9.40 -9.13
C LEU A 372 -10.88 -8.05 -9.06
N LEU A 373 -10.37 -7.02 -9.73
CA LEU A 373 -11.02 -5.71 -9.81
C LEU A 373 -12.33 -5.78 -10.60
N GLU A 374 -12.34 -6.42 -11.77
CA GLU A 374 -13.54 -6.67 -12.56
C GLU A 374 -14.62 -7.37 -11.73
N GLY A 375 -14.23 -8.39 -10.96
CA GLY A 375 -15.18 -9.10 -10.09
C GLY A 375 -15.71 -8.25 -8.94
N LEU A 376 -14.89 -7.36 -8.35
CA LEU A 376 -15.36 -6.39 -7.36
C LEU A 376 -16.34 -5.37 -7.95
N GLN A 377 -16.12 -4.94 -9.20
CA GLN A 377 -17.01 -4.01 -9.91
C GLN A 377 -18.34 -4.69 -10.31
N ASN A 378 -18.29 -5.99 -10.61
CA ASN A 378 -19.44 -6.79 -11.02
C ASN A 378 -20.09 -7.56 -9.86
N ASN A 379 -20.29 -6.92 -8.70
CA ASN A 379 -20.98 -7.50 -7.54
C ASN A 379 -20.44 -8.90 -7.11
N PHE A 380 -19.12 -9.08 -7.10
CA PHE A 380 -18.44 -10.34 -6.75
C PHE A 380 -18.64 -11.50 -7.73
N VAL A 381 -18.97 -11.21 -9.00
CA VAL A 381 -18.98 -12.19 -10.08
C VAL A 381 -17.63 -12.17 -10.79
N PHE A 382 -16.78 -13.17 -10.52
CA PHE A 382 -15.43 -13.26 -11.09
C PHE A 382 -15.36 -14.27 -12.25
N ARG A 383 -14.44 -14.04 -13.18
CA ARG A 383 -14.06 -15.01 -14.24
C ARG A 383 -13.20 -16.14 -13.66
N GLU A 384 -13.84 -17.09 -13.00
CA GLU A 384 -13.17 -18.14 -12.21
C GLU A 384 -12.12 -18.94 -12.99
N VAL A 385 -12.48 -19.38 -14.20
CA VAL A 385 -11.63 -20.23 -15.04
C VAL A 385 -10.35 -19.50 -15.43
N GLU A 386 -10.48 -18.22 -15.78
CA GLU A 386 -9.34 -17.38 -16.14
C GLU A 386 -8.45 -17.10 -14.92
N LEU A 387 -9.05 -16.71 -13.78
CA LEU A 387 -8.31 -16.47 -12.54
C LEU A 387 -7.53 -17.72 -12.08
N LEU A 388 -8.16 -18.89 -12.13
CA LEU A 388 -7.49 -20.16 -11.81
C LEU A 388 -6.35 -20.46 -12.79
N SER A 389 -6.53 -20.16 -14.08
CA SER A 389 -5.47 -20.34 -15.10
C SER A 389 -4.26 -19.44 -14.82
N GLN A 390 -4.48 -18.17 -14.44
CA GLN A 390 -3.38 -17.28 -14.04
C GLN A 390 -2.65 -17.79 -12.78
N ILE A 391 -3.38 -18.33 -11.80
CA ILE A 391 -2.76 -18.91 -10.59
C ILE A 391 -1.96 -20.18 -10.93
N ARG A 392 -2.39 -20.99 -11.91
CA ARG A 392 -1.58 -22.11 -12.43
C ARG A 392 -0.29 -21.63 -13.07
N LEU A 393 -0.34 -20.59 -13.89
CA LEU A 393 0.86 -19.98 -14.48
C LEU A 393 1.82 -19.48 -13.39
N LEU A 394 1.31 -18.82 -12.34
CA LEU A 394 2.14 -18.40 -11.21
C LEU A 394 2.86 -19.56 -10.52
N TRP A 395 2.20 -20.71 -10.34
CA TRP A 395 2.82 -21.90 -9.72
C TRP A 395 3.94 -22.50 -10.56
N LEU A 396 3.86 -22.40 -11.89
CA LEU A 396 4.83 -22.99 -12.80
C LEU A 396 6.06 -22.11 -13.04
N HIS A 397 5.96 -20.80 -12.77
CA HIS A 397 7.06 -19.86 -12.97
C HIS A 397 7.85 -19.62 -11.68
N PRO A 398 9.20 -19.62 -11.73
CA PRO A 398 9.98 -19.23 -10.57
C PRO A 398 9.69 -17.78 -10.21
N LEU A 399 9.58 -17.47 -8.91
CA LEU A 399 9.32 -16.10 -8.49
C LEU A 399 10.49 -15.18 -8.83
N SER A 400 11.73 -15.66 -8.66
CA SER A 400 12.93 -14.84 -8.79
C SER A 400 13.54 -14.83 -10.19
N LYS A 401 14.15 -13.70 -10.58
CA LYS A 401 15.00 -13.59 -11.77
C LYS A 401 16.22 -14.51 -11.69
N THR A 402 16.59 -15.09 -12.83
CA THR A 402 17.81 -15.89 -12.96
C THR A 402 19.02 -15.05 -13.39
N LYS A 403 18.79 -13.94 -14.09
CA LYS A 403 19.78 -13.00 -14.61
C LYS A 403 19.59 -11.59 -14.04
N THR A 404 20.68 -10.83 -13.92
CA THR A 404 20.62 -9.41 -13.55
C THR A 404 19.91 -8.64 -14.67
N PRO A 405 18.90 -7.80 -14.36
CA PRO A 405 18.26 -7.00 -15.39
C PRO A 405 19.24 -5.98 -15.96
N SER A 406 19.13 -5.70 -17.25
CA SER A 406 19.81 -4.57 -17.88
C SER A 406 19.13 -3.24 -17.48
N VAL A 407 19.78 -2.12 -17.75
CA VAL A 407 19.14 -0.79 -17.59
C VAL A 407 17.95 -0.64 -18.53
N ILE A 408 18.00 -1.30 -19.69
CA ILE A 408 16.93 -1.28 -20.70
C ILE A 408 15.71 -2.06 -20.20
N ASP A 409 15.90 -3.22 -19.58
CA ASP A 409 14.81 -3.99 -18.98
C ASP A 409 14.06 -3.15 -17.93
N GLU A 410 14.82 -2.36 -17.14
CA GLU A 410 14.27 -1.45 -16.15
C GLU A 410 13.53 -0.26 -16.80
N ALA A 411 14.02 0.23 -17.95
CA ALA A 411 13.39 1.30 -18.73
C ALA A 411 12.06 0.82 -19.34
N GLU A 412 12.05 -0.32 -20.03
CA GLU A 412 10.86 -0.94 -20.60
C GLU A 412 9.78 -1.17 -19.54
N TYR A 413 10.18 -1.76 -18.41
CA TYR A 413 9.26 -1.98 -17.30
C TYR A 413 8.69 -0.67 -16.77
N LEU A 414 9.51 0.36 -16.56
CA LEU A 414 9.05 1.64 -16.04
C LEU A 414 8.10 2.34 -17.03
N PHE A 415 8.49 2.39 -18.31
CA PHE A 415 7.78 3.13 -19.34
C PHE A 415 6.44 2.47 -19.68
N SER A 416 6.37 1.15 -19.77
CA SER A 416 5.10 0.42 -19.96
C SER A 416 4.04 0.72 -18.89
N ARG A 417 4.44 1.13 -17.68
CA ARG A 417 3.51 1.53 -16.61
C ARG A 417 3.05 2.97 -16.72
N VAL A 418 3.93 3.87 -17.17
CA VAL A 418 3.64 5.31 -17.27
C VAL A 418 2.85 5.65 -18.52
N PHE A 419 3.15 4.97 -19.63
CA PHE A 419 2.57 5.22 -20.96
C PHE A 419 1.36 4.32 -21.28
N LYS A 420 0.73 3.67 -20.28
CA LYS A 420 -0.54 2.98 -20.49
C LYS A 420 -1.58 4.00 -20.99
N GLU A 421 -2.25 3.72 -22.11
CA GLU A 421 -3.08 4.69 -22.86
C GLU A 421 -3.99 5.57 -21.96
N ASP A 422 -4.96 4.96 -21.26
CA ASP A 422 -5.89 5.68 -20.38
C ASP A 422 -5.19 6.57 -19.34
N LEU A 423 -4.07 6.08 -18.79
CA LEU A 423 -3.30 6.79 -17.79
C LEU A 423 -2.51 7.94 -18.41
N PHE A 424 -1.93 7.71 -19.58
CA PHE A 424 -1.12 8.72 -20.25
C PHE A 424 -1.99 9.86 -20.78
N ASP A 425 -3.16 9.55 -21.34
CA ASP A 425 -4.18 10.55 -21.66
C ASP A 425 -4.56 11.35 -20.42
N PHE A 426 -4.84 10.68 -19.30
CA PHE A 426 -5.09 11.34 -18.03
C PHE A 426 -3.93 12.25 -17.59
N ILE A 427 -2.67 11.84 -17.77
CA ILE A 427 -1.49 12.69 -17.47
C ILE A 427 -1.46 13.93 -18.37
N LEU A 428 -1.89 13.80 -19.62
CA LEU A 428 -1.90 14.84 -20.64
C LEU A 428 -3.11 15.79 -20.54
N GLU A 429 -4.22 15.45 -19.89
CA GLU A 429 -5.30 16.42 -19.76
C GLU A 429 -4.99 17.50 -18.71
N GLU A 430 -5.41 18.72 -18.99
CA GLU A 430 -5.23 19.86 -18.09
C GLU A 430 -5.97 19.66 -16.77
N LYS A 431 -5.24 19.80 -15.65
CA LYS A 431 -5.81 19.69 -14.30
C LYS A 431 -5.94 21.07 -13.66
N PRO A 432 -7.08 21.40 -13.01
CA PRO A 432 -7.30 22.73 -12.44
C PRO A 432 -6.38 23.03 -11.25
N SER A 433 -5.98 22.00 -10.49
CA SER A 433 -5.29 22.17 -9.21
C SER A 433 -3.79 21.91 -9.27
N TYR A 434 -3.30 21.26 -10.31
CA TYR A 434 -1.88 20.94 -10.41
C TYR A 434 -1.42 20.80 -11.86
N GLU A 435 -0.11 20.86 -12.03
CA GLU A 435 0.56 20.49 -13.28
C GLU A 435 1.60 19.43 -12.94
N LEU A 436 1.51 18.26 -13.57
CA LEU A 436 2.43 17.16 -13.34
C LEU A 436 3.57 17.20 -14.36
N LYS A 437 4.81 17.25 -13.87
CA LYS A 437 6.04 17.16 -14.66
C LYS A 437 6.74 15.85 -14.35
N LEU A 438 6.83 14.97 -15.35
CA LEU A 438 7.51 13.68 -15.24
C LEU A 438 8.95 13.78 -15.77
N ARG A 439 9.85 13.12 -15.06
CA ARG A 439 11.28 12.96 -15.40
C ARG A 439 11.71 11.55 -14.99
N THR A 440 12.87 11.07 -15.42
CA THR A 440 13.38 9.75 -15.02
C THR A 440 14.87 9.75 -14.69
N TRP A 441 15.30 8.87 -13.79
CA TRP A 441 16.71 8.55 -13.55
C TRP A 441 17.21 7.42 -14.45
N VAL A 442 16.31 6.60 -15.01
CA VAL A 442 16.69 5.46 -15.85
C VAL A 442 17.34 5.98 -17.12
N GLY A 443 18.56 5.52 -17.40
CA GLY A 443 19.42 6.03 -18.47
C GLY A 443 20.24 7.28 -18.12
N GLY A 444 20.02 7.92 -16.95
CA GLY A 444 20.72 9.13 -16.51
C GLY A 444 21.54 9.00 -15.23
N ASP A 445 21.22 8.05 -14.33
CA ASP A 445 21.93 7.83 -13.06
C ASP A 445 23.23 7.03 -13.26
N LYS A 446 24.33 7.73 -13.58
CA LYS A 446 25.65 7.15 -13.83
C LYS A 446 26.45 6.86 -12.54
N ASP A 447 26.14 7.56 -11.44
CA ASP A 447 26.82 7.45 -10.15
C ASP A 447 27.03 5.98 -9.75
N GLY A 448 28.28 5.50 -9.78
CA GLY A 448 28.64 4.13 -9.42
C GLY A 448 27.89 3.02 -10.17
N HIS A 449 27.32 3.35 -11.35
CA HIS A 449 26.56 2.44 -12.20
C HIS A 449 27.35 2.15 -13.49
N PRO A 450 28.02 0.99 -13.63
CA PRO A 450 28.83 0.70 -14.81
C PRO A 450 27.99 0.49 -16.08
N GLY A 451 26.77 -0.05 -15.95
CA GLY A 451 25.85 -0.27 -17.08
C GLY A 451 25.12 0.97 -17.62
N VAL A 452 25.44 2.18 -17.16
CA VAL A 452 24.88 3.43 -17.70
C VAL A 452 26.00 4.15 -18.44
N ASP A 453 25.76 4.50 -19.70
CA ASP A 453 26.65 5.28 -20.55
C ASP A 453 25.86 6.01 -21.65
N GLN A 454 26.56 6.64 -22.60
CA GLN A 454 25.92 7.38 -23.69
C GLN A 454 25.05 6.52 -24.62
N HIS A 455 25.39 5.23 -24.80
CA HIS A 455 24.65 4.32 -25.67
C HIS A 455 23.35 3.89 -25.00
N VAL A 456 23.44 3.45 -23.74
CA VAL A 456 22.28 3.06 -22.93
C VAL A 456 21.35 4.26 -22.71
N MET A 457 21.90 5.46 -22.46
CA MET A 457 21.11 6.68 -22.37
C MET A 457 20.28 6.94 -23.64
N LYS A 458 20.91 6.81 -24.81
CA LYS A 458 20.25 6.97 -26.10
C LYS A 458 19.15 5.92 -26.31
N GLU A 459 19.44 4.66 -26.01
CA GLU A 459 18.48 3.56 -26.13
C GLU A 459 17.27 3.77 -25.20
N CYS A 460 17.48 4.20 -23.95
CA CYS A 460 16.39 4.61 -23.06
C CYS A 460 15.53 5.75 -23.65
N PHE A 461 16.15 6.73 -24.31
CA PHE A 461 15.38 7.75 -25.02
C PHE A 461 14.54 7.17 -26.15
N GLU A 462 15.09 6.25 -26.96
CA GLU A 462 14.37 5.56 -28.05
C GLU A 462 13.17 4.77 -27.52
N HIS A 463 13.32 4.04 -26.42
CA HIS A 463 12.20 3.34 -25.76
C HIS A 463 11.13 4.31 -25.27
N SER A 464 11.49 5.42 -24.62
CA SER A 464 10.47 6.40 -24.21
C SER A 464 9.80 7.09 -25.40
N ARG A 465 10.54 7.24 -26.51
CA ARG A 465 10.04 7.84 -27.74
C ARG A 465 9.06 6.94 -28.45
N SER A 466 9.28 5.63 -28.49
CA SER A 466 8.37 4.72 -29.18
C SER A 466 6.94 4.86 -28.64
N TYR A 467 6.77 4.90 -27.32
CA TYR A 467 5.47 5.16 -26.68
C TYR A 467 4.87 6.52 -27.04
N ILE A 468 5.70 7.57 -27.06
CA ILE A 468 5.24 8.92 -27.40
C ILE A 468 4.79 9.00 -28.87
N VAL A 469 5.56 8.42 -29.78
CA VAL A 469 5.25 8.39 -31.22
C VAL A 469 4.01 7.54 -31.48
N GLU A 470 3.89 6.37 -30.84
CA GLU A 470 2.69 5.53 -30.91
C GLU A 470 1.46 6.26 -30.40
N THR A 471 1.57 6.96 -29.27
CA THR A 471 0.49 7.83 -28.77
C THR A 471 0.13 8.89 -29.81
N LEU A 472 1.10 9.63 -30.35
CA LEU A 472 0.83 10.66 -31.37
C LEU A 472 0.14 10.08 -32.61
N LYS A 473 0.56 8.90 -33.08
CA LYS A 473 -0.09 8.18 -34.18
C LYS A 473 -1.56 7.89 -33.84
N LEU A 474 -1.85 7.26 -32.70
CA LEU A 474 -3.22 6.99 -32.26
C LEU A 474 -4.09 8.27 -32.20
N LYS A 475 -3.55 9.37 -31.66
CA LYS A 475 -4.28 10.66 -31.60
C LYS A 475 -4.54 11.26 -32.99
N LEU A 476 -3.60 11.10 -33.93
CA LEU A 476 -3.78 11.52 -35.31
C LEU A 476 -4.80 10.65 -36.05
N GLU A 477 -4.83 9.34 -35.80
CA GLU A 477 -5.78 8.40 -36.38
C GLU A 477 -7.22 8.72 -35.96
N TYR A 478 -7.45 8.94 -34.66
CA TYR A 478 -8.76 9.39 -34.17
C TYR A 478 -9.19 10.72 -34.80
N LEU A 479 -8.26 11.67 -34.93
CA LEU A 479 -8.53 12.95 -35.58
C LEU A 479 -8.84 12.79 -37.08
N GLN A 480 -8.12 11.90 -37.77
CA GLN A 480 -8.34 11.59 -39.18
C GLN A 480 -9.75 11.03 -39.41
N ASN A 481 -10.16 10.04 -38.62
CA ASN A 481 -11.49 9.42 -38.69
C ASN A 481 -12.62 10.47 -38.58
N ASP A 482 -12.47 11.47 -37.71
CA ASP A 482 -13.47 12.53 -37.56
C ASP A 482 -13.39 13.58 -38.67
N ILE A 483 -12.20 13.87 -39.19
CA ILE A 483 -12.05 14.77 -40.35
C ILE A 483 -12.63 14.14 -41.61
N GLU A 484 -12.48 12.83 -41.84
CA GLU A 484 -13.07 12.12 -42.98
C GLU A 484 -14.60 12.27 -43.01
N LYS A 485 -15.26 12.13 -41.84
CA LYS A 485 -16.70 12.38 -41.69
C LYS A 485 -17.08 13.82 -42.05
N LEU A 486 -16.23 14.80 -41.76
CA LEU A 486 -16.47 16.21 -42.09
C LEU A 486 -16.16 16.55 -43.54
N VAL A 487 -15.22 15.83 -44.16
CA VAL A 487 -14.91 15.92 -45.59
C VAL A 487 -16.07 15.36 -46.41
N SER A 488 -16.68 14.25 -46.00
CA SER A 488 -17.80 13.63 -46.74
C SER A 488 -19.05 14.52 -46.82
N ILE A 489 -19.24 15.41 -45.85
CA ILE A 489 -20.32 16.41 -45.83
C ILE A 489 -19.87 17.81 -46.27
N GLY A 490 -18.65 17.95 -46.80
CA GLY A 490 -18.14 19.19 -47.40
C GLY A 490 -17.75 20.31 -46.43
N ILE A 491 -17.72 20.06 -45.12
CA ILE A 491 -17.31 21.06 -44.11
C ILE A 491 -15.79 21.29 -44.16
N ILE A 492 -15.02 20.25 -44.44
CA ILE A 492 -13.55 20.29 -44.49
C ILE A 492 -13.07 19.86 -45.87
N ARG A 493 -12.00 20.50 -46.38
CA ARG A 493 -11.38 20.14 -47.66
C ARG A 493 -10.55 18.87 -47.53
N LYS A 494 -10.61 18.00 -48.54
CA LYS A 494 -9.80 16.77 -48.62
C LYS A 494 -8.30 17.00 -48.43
N SER A 495 -7.77 18.15 -48.88
CA SER A 495 -6.37 18.55 -48.67
C SER A 495 -5.89 18.54 -47.21
N LYS A 496 -6.81 18.53 -46.24
CA LYS A 496 -6.48 18.41 -44.81
C LYS A 496 -6.12 16.99 -44.40
N LEU A 497 -6.69 15.98 -45.06
CA LEU A 497 -6.29 14.59 -44.92
C LEU A 497 -4.87 14.42 -45.46
N ASP A 498 -4.57 14.95 -46.65
CA ASP A 498 -3.21 14.92 -47.22
C ASP A 498 -2.16 15.59 -46.30
N GLN A 499 -2.55 16.61 -45.52
CA GLN A 499 -1.67 17.25 -44.54
C GLN A 499 -1.47 16.40 -43.28
N LEU A 500 -2.48 15.63 -42.86
CA LEU A 500 -2.38 14.67 -41.76
C LEU A 500 -1.51 13.48 -42.16
N ASP A 501 -1.68 12.95 -43.36
CA ASP A 501 -0.84 11.87 -43.89
C ASP A 501 0.65 12.27 -43.88
N ARG A 502 0.95 13.51 -44.29
CA ARG A 502 2.33 14.05 -44.17
C ARG A 502 2.83 14.13 -42.73
N LEU A 503 1.97 14.45 -41.76
CA LEU A 503 2.36 14.45 -40.34
C LEU A 503 2.64 13.04 -39.86
N TRP A 504 1.88 12.06 -40.34
CA TRP A 504 2.07 10.65 -40.06
C TRP A 504 3.40 10.14 -40.62
N ASP A 505 3.67 10.36 -41.90
CA ASP A 505 4.91 9.93 -42.58
C ASP A 505 6.16 10.53 -41.90
N GLU A 506 6.08 11.79 -41.48
CA GLU A 506 7.19 12.44 -40.78
C GLU A 506 7.37 11.91 -39.34
N LEU A 507 6.33 11.37 -38.68
CA LEU A 507 6.50 10.68 -37.38
C LEU A 507 7.32 9.40 -37.53
N GLU A 508 7.14 8.64 -38.61
CA GLU A 508 7.93 7.41 -38.87
C GLU A 508 9.43 7.72 -38.98
N ASN A 509 9.76 8.87 -39.57
CA ASN A 509 11.13 9.35 -39.71
C ASN A 509 11.80 9.80 -38.39
N ILE A 510 11.03 9.94 -37.31
CA ILE A 510 11.46 10.41 -35.97
C ILE A 510 11.58 9.27 -34.96
N GLN A 511 11.06 8.09 -35.28
CA GLN A 511 11.01 6.94 -34.37
C GLN A 511 12.38 6.60 -33.74
N HIS A 512 13.45 6.67 -34.53
CA HIS A 512 14.82 6.40 -34.07
C HIS A 512 15.61 7.69 -33.82
N ILE A 513 16.38 7.71 -32.74
CA ILE A 513 17.18 8.88 -32.37
C ILE A 513 18.50 8.86 -33.14
N LYS A 514 18.80 9.96 -33.82
CA LYS A 514 20.04 10.14 -34.59
C LYS A 514 20.70 11.48 -34.23
N PRO A 515 21.98 11.71 -34.56
CA PRO A 515 22.56 13.04 -34.42
C PRO A 515 21.70 14.10 -35.14
N GLY A 516 21.47 15.24 -34.49
CA GLY A 516 20.59 16.32 -34.96
C GLY A 516 19.09 16.05 -34.79
N ASP A 517 18.70 15.03 -34.01
CA ASP A 517 17.31 14.64 -33.78
C ASP A 517 16.39 15.81 -33.37
N GLY A 518 16.89 16.72 -32.53
CA GLY A 518 16.14 17.91 -32.12
C GLY A 518 15.61 18.74 -33.30
N MET A 519 16.33 18.78 -34.42
CA MET A 519 15.86 19.45 -35.64
C MET A 519 14.71 18.73 -36.32
N LYS A 520 14.69 17.39 -36.30
CA LYS A 520 13.58 16.60 -36.83
C LYS A 520 12.32 16.80 -36.00
N VAL A 521 12.44 16.74 -34.67
CA VAL A 521 11.33 17.04 -33.76
C VAL A 521 10.82 18.48 -33.98
N ARG A 522 11.73 19.44 -34.16
CA ARG A 522 11.35 20.83 -34.49
C ARG A 522 10.62 20.92 -35.83
N LYS A 523 11.11 20.26 -36.89
CA LYS A 523 10.47 20.21 -38.21
C LYS A 523 9.04 19.70 -38.09
N TRP A 524 8.85 18.57 -37.40
CA TRP A 524 7.51 18.01 -37.18
C TRP A 524 6.59 18.96 -36.43
N LYS A 525 7.07 19.57 -35.34
CA LYS A 525 6.30 20.59 -34.59
C LYS A 525 5.89 21.76 -35.49
N THR A 526 6.77 22.22 -36.36
CA THR A 526 6.46 23.29 -37.31
C THR A 526 5.39 22.85 -38.31
N LEU A 527 5.46 21.63 -38.85
CA LEU A 527 4.42 21.07 -39.72
C LEU A 527 3.07 20.99 -38.99
N TYR A 528 3.07 20.50 -37.75
CA TYR A 528 1.87 20.40 -36.92
C TYR A 528 1.23 21.77 -36.65
N LEU A 529 2.04 22.77 -36.29
CA LEU A 529 1.55 24.13 -36.06
C LEU A 529 0.98 24.76 -37.34
N ASN A 530 1.57 24.48 -38.51
CA ASN A 530 1.06 24.94 -39.80
C ASN A 530 -0.27 24.26 -40.18
N PHE A 531 -0.38 22.95 -39.92
CA PHE A 531 -1.62 22.20 -40.07
C PHE A 531 -2.73 22.84 -39.22
N LEU A 532 -2.47 23.07 -37.92
CA LEU A 532 -3.40 23.69 -36.99
C LEU A 532 -3.82 25.11 -37.37
N LYS A 533 -2.86 25.96 -37.75
CA LYS A 533 -3.11 27.37 -38.10
C LYS A 533 -4.11 27.51 -39.25
N SER A 534 -4.10 26.54 -40.17
CA SER A 534 -4.99 26.52 -41.33
C SER A 534 -6.16 25.54 -41.17
N ALA A 535 -6.32 24.90 -40.00
CA ALA A 535 -7.39 23.94 -39.73
C ALA A 535 -8.72 24.63 -39.40
N HIS A 536 -9.83 23.96 -39.69
CA HIS A 536 -11.16 24.42 -39.30
C HIS A 536 -11.27 24.60 -37.77
N PRO A 537 -12.03 25.57 -37.24
CA PRO A 537 -12.17 25.79 -35.79
C PRO A 537 -12.61 24.55 -35.00
N PHE A 538 -13.37 23.66 -35.62
CA PHE A 538 -13.71 22.35 -35.04
C PHE A 538 -12.46 21.52 -34.71
N ILE A 539 -11.55 21.35 -35.68
CA ILE A 539 -10.27 20.63 -35.49
C ILE A 539 -9.44 21.32 -34.41
N GLN A 540 -9.32 22.65 -34.45
CA GLN A 540 -8.50 23.39 -33.48
C GLN A 540 -8.94 23.18 -32.02
N LYS A 541 -10.25 22.95 -31.80
CA LYS A 541 -10.84 22.71 -30.48
C LYS A 541 -11.01 21.22 -30.14
N HIS A 542 -10.60 20.33 -31.05
CA HIS A 542 -10.75 18.88 -30.90
C HIS A 542 -10.02 18.36 -29.66
N HIS A 543 -10.55 17.30 -29.06
CA HIS A 543 -9.97 16.70 -27.85
C HIS A 543 -8.53 16.21 -28.11
N GLU A 544 -8.32 15.43 -29.17
CA GLU A 544 -6.99 14.96 -29.57
C GLU A 544 -5.97 16.09 -29.78
N ILE A 545 -6.39 17.23 -30.35
CA ILE A 545 -5.50 18.39 -30.51
C ILE A 545 -5.08 18.96 -29.17
N LYS A 546 -5.95 18.97 -28.14
CA LYS A 546 -5.57 19.40 -26.78
C LYS A 546 -4.54 18.44 -26.18
N LEU A 547 -4.73 17.13 -26.32
CA LEU A 547 -3.80 16.12 -25.83
C LEU A 547 -2.43 16.22 -26.52
N ILE A 548 -2.41 16.33 -27.86
CA ILE A 548 -1.17 16.53 -28.63
C ILE A 548 -0.46 17.80 -28.16
N ASN A 549 -1.16 18.93 -28.02
CA ASN A 549 -0.55 20.17 -27.54
C ASN A 549 0.07 20.02 -26.14
N GLN A 550 -0.59 19.31 -25.23
CA GLN A 550 -0.03 19.08 -23.90
C GLN A 550 1.15 18.09 -23.91
N LEU A 551 1.14 17.10 -24.80
CA LEU A 551 2.27 16.20 -25.01
C LEU A 551 3.48 16.99 -25.52
N LEU A 552 3.29 17.87 -26.51
CA LEU A 552 4.34 18.72 -27.07
C LEU A 552 4.97 19.66 -26.02
N SER A 553 4.16 20.15 -25.07
CA SER A 553 4.60 21.05 -23.99
C SER A 553 5.32 20.29 -22.86
N SER A 554 4.87 19.08 -22.56
CA SER A 554 5.40 18.25 -21.46
C SER A 554 6.66 17.49 -21.86
N PHE A 555 6.71 17.01 -23.11
CA PHE A 555 7.78 16.18 -23.66
C PHE A 555 8.37 16.80 -24.94
N PRO A 556 9.00 17.98 -24.86
CA PRO A 556 9.40 18.74 -26.04
C PRO A 556 10.48 18.07 -26.91
N GLY A 557 11.23 17.10 -26.39
CA GLY A 557 12.19 16.29 -27.16
C GLY A 557 11.62 14.96 -27.68
N PHE A 558 10.31 14.72 -27.55
CA PHE A 558 9.66 13.42 -27.83
C PHE A 558 10.33 12.26 -27.09
N VAL A 559 10.68 12.52 -25.83
CA VAL A 559 11.27 11.57 -24.89
C VAL A 559 10.77 11.89 -23.47
N LEU A 560 10.81 10.92 -22.57
CA LEU A 560 10.72 11.19 -21.14
C LEU A 560 12.06 11.76 -20.67
N PRO A 561 12.13 13.05 -20.26
CA PRO A 561 13.42 13.67 -20.01
C PRO A 561 14.12 13.09 -18.78
N ILE A 562 15.43 12.91 -18.88
CA ILE A 562 16.25 12.33 -17.81
C ILE A 562 16.74 13.40 -16.81
N GLU A 563 17.08 12.96 -15.61
CA GLU A 563 17.99 13.67 -14.71
C GLU A 563 19.34 12.96 -14.77
N LEU A 564 20.40 13.68 -15.15
CA LEU A 564 21.76 13.12 -15.10
C LEU A 564 22.24 13.11 -13.66
N ARG A 565 23.04 12.12 -13.29
CA ARG A 565 23.67 12.06 -11.97
C ARG A 565 25.03 11.40 -12.02
N GLU A 566 26.02 12.03 -11.39
CA GLU A 566 27.37 11.48 -11.26
C GLU A 566 28.00 11.94 -9.94
N ASP A 567 29.00 11.19 -9.48
CA ASP A 567 29.84 11.53 -8.33
C ASP A 567 30.73 12.76 -8.57
N ALA A 568 30.89 13.61 -7.55
CA ALA A 568 31.70 14.83 -7.64
C ALA A 568 33.13 14.56 -8.11
N GLU A 569 33.83 13.57 -7.54
CA GLU A 569 35.21 13.23 -7.93
C GLU A 569 35.29 12.80 -9.40
N LYS A 570 34.30 12.00 -9.86
CA LYS A 570 34.22 11.59 -11.27
C LYS A 570 33.96 12.77 -12.21
N ILE A 571 33.19 13.77 -11.77
CA ILE A 571 32.99 15.03 -12.51
C ILE A 571 34.30 15.83 -12.60
N HIS A 572 35.08 15.91 -11.51
CA HIS A 572 36.39 16.58 -11.52
C HIS A 572 37.31 15.94 -12.56
N VAL A 573 37.38 14.60 -12.59
CA VAL A 573 38.17 13.86 -13.59
C VAL A 573 37.65 14.08 -15.01
N ALA A 574 36.34 14.09 -15.22
CA ALA A 574 35.71 14.29 -16.54
C ALA A 574 36.04 15.66 -17.17
N TYR A 575 36.40 16.65 -16.36
CA TYR A 575 36.81 17.97 -16.86
C TYR A 575 38.05 17.90 -17.75
N THR A 576 39.00 17.02 -17.41
CA THR A 576 40.23 16.78 -18.18
C THR A 576 40.09 15.57 -19.09
N ASP A 577 39.53 14.47 -18.61
CA ASP A 577 39.42 13.22 -19.35
C ASP A 577 38.20 13.20 -20.28
N LYS A 578 38.47 13.20 -21.60
CA LYS A 578 37.46 13.04 -22.66
C LYS A 578 36.83 11.64 -22.68
N LYS A 579 37.49 10.63 -22.12
CA LYS A 579 36.99 9.25 -22.14
C LYS A 579 35.96 8.96 -21.06
N SER A 580 35.85 9.82 -20.04
CA SER A 580 34.89 9.70 -18.95
C SER A 580 33.45 9.57 -19.45
N SER A 581 32.71 8.60 -18.92
CA SER A 581 31.35 8.28 -19.34
C SER A 581 30.39 9.47 -19.21
N ILE A 582 30.43 10.21 -18.10
CA ILE A 582 29.52 11.37 -17.92
C ILE A 582 29.77 12.46 -18.96
N ARG A 583 31.04 12.63 -19.38
CA ARG A 583 31.37 13.58 -20.45
C ARG A 583 30.86 13.11 -21.80
N LYS A 584 31.05 11.83 -22.14
CA LYS A 584 30.48 11.24 -23.36
C LYS A 584 28.96 11.33 -23.40
N MET A 585 28.29 11.15 -22.27
CA MET A 585 26.84 11.34 -22.16
C MET A 585 26.43 12.80 -22.45
N LEU A 586 27.16 13.78 -21.90
CA LEU A 586 26.93 15.20 -22.19
C LEU A 586 27.21 15.56 -23.67
N GLU A 587 28.27 14.99 -24.26
CA GLU A 587 28.60 15.16 -25.69
C GLU A 587 27.49 14.54 -26.58
N GLU A 588 27.00 13.35 -26.23
CA GLU A 588 25.93 12.69 -26.96
C GLU A 588 24.60 13.43 -26.84
N LEU A 589 24.28 14.03 -25.69
CA LEU A 589 23.11 14.89 -25.55
C LEU A 589 23.14 16.08 -26.52
N VAL A 590 24.32 16.67 -26.73
CA VAL A 590 24.51 17.78 -27.70
C VAL A 590 24.36 17.26 -29.12
N ASN A 591 24.93 16.09 -29.41
CA ASN A 591 24.77 15.44 -30.71
C ASN A 591 23.30 15.20 -31.02
N ILE A 592 22.52 14.68 -30.06
CA ILE A 592 21.08 14.41 -30.20
C ILE A 592 20.28 15.70 -30.32
N SER A 593 20.48 16.68 -29.42
CA SER A 593 19.72 17.93 -29.44
C SER A 593 20.02 18.78 -30.67
N GLY A 594 21.23 18.66 -31.23
CA GLY A 594 21.72 19.57 -32.26
C GLY A 594 21.62 21.04 -31.79
N PRO A 595 21.14 21.96 -32.63
CA PRO A 595 20.96 23.38 -32.27
C PRO A 595 19.74 23.64 -31.38
N THR A 596 18.96 22.62 -31.01
CA THR A 596 17.83 22.78 -30.09
C THR A 596 18.28 22.69 -28.63
N GLU A 597 17.42 23.13 -27.72
CA GLU A 597 17.72 23.15 -26.28
C GLU A 597 17.92 21.74 -25.71
N ILE A 598 19.12 21.46 -25.19
CA ILE A 598 19.47 20.22 -24.46
C ILE A 598 18.49 19.91 -23.32
N ILE A 599 17.85 20.95 -22.74
CA ILE A 599 16.92 20.78 -21.64
C ILE A 599 15.71 19.93 -22.04
N ASN A 600 15.39 19.84 -23.34
CA ASN A 600 14.30 19.01 -23.86
C ASN A 600 14.53 17.51 -23.65
N TYR A 601 15.78 17.10 -23.42
CA TYR A 601 16.19 15.71 -23.19
C TYR A 601 16.66 15.46 -21.76
N ALA A 602 17.41 16.39 -21.14
CA ALA A 602 17.91 16.27 -19.77
C ALA A 602 17.56 17.52 -18.93
N ARG A 603 17.04 17.37 -17.71
CA ARG A 603 16.57 18.51 -16.89
C ARG A 603 17.58 19.05 -15.89
N GLY A 604 18.67 18.35 -15.63
CA GLY A 604 19.74 18.79 -14.74
C GLY A 604 20.83 17.75 -14.58
N LEU A 605 21.95 18.17 -13.99
CA LEU A 605 23.04 17.30 -13.54
C LEU A 605 23.12 17.32 -12.02
N VAL A 606 22.75 16.21 -11.39
CA VAL A 606 22.89 15.97 -9.96
C VAL A 606 24.33 15.61 -9.63
N VAL A 607 24.93 16.36 -8.71
CA VAL A 607 26.31 16.15 -8.23
C VAL A 607 26.25 15.40 -6.91
N SER A 608 26.50 14.09 -6.95
CA SER A 608 26.55 13.23 -5.75
C SER A 608 27.82 13.50 -4.96
N HIS A 609 27.79 13.22 -3.65
CA HIS A 609 28.92 13.45 -2.75
C HIS A 609 29.45 14.92 -2.81
N CYS A 610 28.53 15.88 -2.96
CA CYS A 610 28.87 17.31 -3.02
C CYS A 610 29.22 17.84 -1.62
N GLU A 611 30.49 18.19 -1.39
CA GLU A 611 31.01 18.66 -0.10
C GLU A 611 31.44 20.13 -0.15
N THR A 612 31.65 20.68 -1.35
CA THR A 612 32.25 22.01 -1.53
C THR A 612 31.55 22.82 -2.63
N ASN A 613 31.77 24.14 -2.64
CA ASN A 613 31.30 25.00 -3.73
C ASN A 613 32.06 24.75 -5.04
N THR A 614 33.29 24.23 -4.95
CA THR A 614 34.10 23.86 -6.12
C THR A 614 33.50 22.68 -6.88
N ASP A 615 32.82 21.75 -6.22
CA ASP A 615 32.11 20.64 -6.88
C ASP A 615 31.01 21.17 -7.81
N ILE A 616 30.25 22.16 -7.33
CA ILE A 616 29.20 22.83 -8.11
C ILE A 616 29.80 23.60 -9.30
N ASP A 617 30.88 24.37 -9.08
CA ASP A 617 31.53 25.12 -10.16
C ASP A 617 32.15 24.19 -11.21
N ARG A 618 32.72 23.06 -10.80
CA ARG A 618 33.31 22.07 -11.72
C ARG A 618 32.26 21.38 -12.59
N ALA A 619 31.12 21.00 -12.01
CA ALA A 619 29.98 20.51 -12.79
C ALA A 619 29.46 21.56 -13.78
N ALA A 620 29.30 22.82 -13.34
CA ALA A 620 28.84 23.90 -14.21
C ALA A 620 29.83 24.18 -15.36
N ASN A 621 31.13 24.20 -15.06
CA ASN A 621 32.18 24.39 -16.05
C ASN A 621 32.29 23.20 -17.01
N LEU A 622 32.04 21.97 -16.56
CA LEU A 622 31.98 20.79 -17.43
C LEU A 622 30.82 20.92 -18.43
N ILE A 623 29.61 21.27 -17.96
CA ILE A 623 28.46 21.51 -18.83
C ILE A 623 28.76 22.62 -19.84
N LEU A 624 29.33 23.75 -19.39
CA LEU A 624 29.71 24.85 -20.27
C LEU A 624 30.74 24.43 -21.33
N LYS A 625 31.77 23.68 -20.93
CA LYS A 625 32.84 23.23 -21.82
C LYS A 625 32.34 22.24 -22.86
N THR A 626 31.47 21.32 -22.45
CA THR A 626 30.99 20.22 -23.28
C THR A 626 29.77 20.62 -24.09
N CYS A 627 28.74 21.15 -23.43
CA CYS A 627 27.46 21.45 -24.04
C CYS A 627 27.34 22.87 -24.58
N LYS A 628 28.30 23.76 -24.28
CA LYS A 628 28.25 25.19 -24.65
C LYS A 628 26.93 25.86 -24.23
N SER A 629 26.31 25.37 -23.15
CA SER A 629 25.00 25.81 -22.67
C SER A 629 25.06 26.16 -21.18
N LYS A 630 24.29 27.18 -20.79
CA LYS A 630 24.06 27.58 -19.39
C LYS A 630 22.69 27.12 -18.88
N ASN A 631 21.85 26.57 -19.75
CA ASN A 631 20.45 26.28 -19.46
C ASN A 631 20.25 24.95 -18.73
N LEU A 632 21.23 24.04 -18.73
CA LEU A 632 21.19 22.80 -17.95
C LEU A 632 21.63 23.06 -16.50
N PRO A 633 20.73 22.96 -15.50
CA PRO A 633 21.05 23.26 -14.11
C PRO A 633 21.98 22.24 -13.46
N VAL A 634 22.83 22.72 -12.55
CA VAL A 634 23.60 21.88 -11.63
C VAL A 634 22.83 21.76 -10.32
N ILE A 635 22.67 20.54 -9.83
CA ILE A 635 21.87 20.21 -8.65
C ILE A 635 22.81 19.57 -7.60
N PRO A 636 23.28 20.31 -6.58
CA PRO A 636 24.08 19.69 -5.52
C PRO A 636 23.24 18.71 -4.70
N LEU A 637 23.76 17.49 -4.48
CA LEU A 637 23.21 16.51 -3.56
C LEU A 637 23.97 16.56 -2.23
N PHE A 638 23.29 16.98 -1.16
CA PHE A 638 23.83 16.92 0.19
C PHE A 638 23.33 15.66 0.90
N GLU A 639 24.26 14.74 1.17
CA GLU A 639 23.96 13.41 1.73
C GLU A 639 24.74 13.08 3.01
N SER A 640 25.95 13.62 3.18
CA SER A 640 26.74 13.46 4.41
C SER A 640 26.30 14.45 5.48
N ARG A 641 26.68 14.18 6.73
CA ARG A 641 26.46 15.12 7.84
C ARG A 641 27.17 16.45 7.58
N GLU A 642 28.42 16.38 7.14
CA GLU A 642 29.30 17.50 6.90
C GLU A 642 28.69 18.40 5.82
N ALA A 643 28.28 17.82 4.70
CA ALA A 643 27.60 18.51 3.61
C ALA A 643 26.28 19.16 4.06
N LEU A 644 25.43 18.45 4.80
CA LEU A 644 24.16 19.01 5.30
C LEU A 644 24.40 20.19 6.26
N ASN A 645 25.36 20.09 7.17
CA ASN A 645 25.72 21.17 8.09
C ASN A 645 26.32 22.40 7.37
N ASN A 646 27.18 22.15 6.37
CA ASN A 646 27.89 23.18 5.62
C ASN A 646 27.12 23.70 4.39
N SER A 647 25.99 23.10 4.04
CA SER A 647 25.17 23.42 2.86
C SER A 647 24.94 24.93 2.66
N LYS A 648 24.62 25.66 3.73
CA LYS A 648 24.44 27.12 3.68
C LYS A 648 25.73 27.82 3.23
N LYS A 649 26.87 27.47 3.82
CA LYS A 649 28.18 28.05 3.51
C LYS A 649 28.56 27.72 2.06
N ILE A 650 28.38 26.47 1.64
CA ILE A 650 28.66 26.00 0.27
C ILE A 650 27.87 26.83 -0.76
N ILE A 651 26.55 26.92 -0.57
CA ILE A 651 25.66 27.68 -1.47
C ILE A 651 26.02 29.16 -1.49
N ASP A 652 26.21 29.78 -0.32
CA ASP A 652 26.55 31.20 -0.22
C ASP A 652 27.88 31.50 -0.91
N GLN A 653 28.90 30.68 -0.69
CA GLN A 653 30.21 30.85 -1.34
C GLN A 653 30.10 30.73 -2.86
N TRP A 654 29.27 29.82 -3.37
CA TRP A 654 29.06 29.68 -4.81
C TRP A 654 28.28 30.86 -5.42
N LEU A 655 27.21 31.31 -4.76
CA LEU A 655 26.35 32.42 -5.23
C LEU A 655 26.98 33.81 -5.07
N LYS A 656 27.92 34.00 -4.13
CA LYS A 656 28.69 35.25 -4.03
C LYS A 656 29.47 35.57 -5.30
N VAL A 657 29.82 34.56 -6.09
CA VAL A 657 30.45 34.75 -7.39
C VAL A 657 29.42 35.29 -8.38
N ARG A 658 29.59 36.54 -8.83
CA ARG A 658 28.65 37.26 -9.72
C ARG A 658 28.21 36.43 -10.94
N LYS A 659 29.14 35.73 -11.60
CA LYS A 659 28.84 34.88 -12.79
C LYS A 659 27.81 33.80 -12.46
N ASN A 660 27.93 33.18 -11.28
CA ASN A 660 27.10 32.04 -10.86
C ASN A 660 25.70 32.53 -10.49
N TYR A 661 25.62 33.61 -9.71
CA TYR A 661 24.35 34.27 -9.41
C TYR A 661 23.60 34.67 -10.69
N GLU A 662 24.25 35.36 -11.63
CA GLU A 662 23.63 35.74 -12.91
C GLU A 662 23.20 34.52 -13.74
N CYS A 663 23.96 33.42 -13.68
CA CYS A 663 23.58 32.17 -14.33
C CYS A 663 22.23 31.68 -13.80
N VAL A 664 22.06 31.60 -12.48
CA VAL A 664 20.80 31.17 -11.85
C VAL A 664 19.65 32.13 -12.20
N LYS A 665 19.89 33.44 -12.17
CA LYS A 665 18.85 34.45 -12.47
C LYS A 665 18.37 34.38 -13.91
N ARG A 666 19.29 34.27 -14.87
CA ARG A 666 18.97 34.38 -16.31
C ARG A 666 18.63 33.05 -16.96
N HIS A 667 19.33 31.97 -16.58
CA HIS A 667 19.25 30.69 -17.28
C HIS A 667 18.47 29.62 -16.52
N TRP A 668 18.36 29.73 -15.19
CA TRP A 668 17.64 28.74 -14.36
C TRP A 668 16.32 29.30 -13.81
N ASN A 669 15.74 30.29 -14.49
CA ASN A 669 14.42 30.86 -14.15
C ASN A 669 14.32 31.35 -12.69
N ASN A 670 15.41 31.90 -12.14
CA ASN A 670 15.50 32.33 -10.74
C ASN A 670 15.25 31.18 -9.73
N MET A 671 15.50 29.93 -10.14
CA MET A 671 15.36 28.75 -9.31
C MET A 671 16.71 28.08 -9.10
N PHE A 672 16.97 27.66 -7.87
CA PHE A 672 18.13 26.85 -7.54
C PHE A 672 17.65 25.53 -6.93
N GLU A 673 17.90 24.43 -7.65
CA GLU A 673 17.49 23.10 -7.21
C GLU A 673 18.57 22.48 -6.30
N ILE A 674 18.17 21.84 -5.20
CA ILE A 674 19.06 21.16 -4.25
C ILE A 674 18.49 19.79 -3.96
N MET A 675 19.31 18.74 -4.06
CA MET A 675 18.90 17.39 -3.69
C MET A 675 19.32 17.04 -2.26
N LEU A 676 18.47 16.32 -1.53
CA LEU A 676 18.71 15.91 -0.14
C LEU A 676 18.68 14.38 -0.02
N GLY A 677 19.77 13.81 0.52
CA GLY A 677 19.96 12.37 0.71
C GLY A 677 19.47 11.89 2.08
N TYR A 678 18.30 11.27 2.13
CA TYR A 678 17.70 10.75 3.38
C TYR A 678 18.30 9.41 3.83
N SER A 679 18.43 8.46 2.90
CA SER A 679 18.80 7.08 3.22
C SER A 679 20.28 6.96 3.61
N ASP A 680 21.17 7.64 2.90
CA ASP A 680 22.60 7.62 3.18
C ASP A 680 22.94 8.31 4.52
N SER A 681 22.30 9.43 4.85
CA SER A 681 22.46 10.07 6.16
C SER A 681 21.89 9.23 7.31
N SER A 682 20.75 8.57 7.11
CA SER A 682 20.15 7.69 8.13
C SER A 682 21.01 6.48 8.44
N LYS A 683 21.75 5.96 7.45
CA LYS A 683 22.69 4.84 7.64
C LYS A 683 23.84 5.21 8.58
N GLN A 684 24.29 6.47 8.58
CA GLN A 684 25.45 6.89 9.36
C GLN A 684 25.12 7.15 10.83
N PHE A 685 23.92 7.64 11.15
CA PHE A 685 23.62 8.13 12.50
C PHE A 685 22.14 8.03 12.91
N GLY A 686 21.36 7.16 12.24
CA GLY A 686 19.98 6.86 12.59
C GLY A 686 18.94 7.75 11.91
N VAL A 687 17.71 7.21 11.79
CA VAL A 687 16.61 7.86 11.05
C VAL A 687 16.12 9.16 11.71
N LEU A 688 15.92 9.18 13.04
CA LEU A 688 15.41 10.36 13.73
C LEU A 688 16.40 11.54 13.67
N PRO A 689 17.70 11.38 14.01
CA PRO A 689 18.64 12.49 13.92
C PRO A 689 18.89 12.92 12.47
N SER A 690 18.90 12.00 11.49
CA SER A 690 18.96 12.33 10.05
C SER A 690 17.80 13.23 9.62
N ARG A 691 16.55 12.83 9.91
CA ARG A 691 15.36 13.63 9.55
C ARG A 691 15.40 15.01 10.20
N ARG A 692 15.86 15.13 11.44
CA ARG A 692 16.01 16.41 12.14
C ARG A 692 17.07 17.30 11.49
N LEU A 693 18.20 16.73 11.10
CA LEU A 693 19.26 17.46 10.39
C LEU A 693 18.77 17.96 9.03
N ILE A 694 18.06 17.12 8.27
CA ILE A 694 17.47 17.49 6.97
C ILE A 694 16.43 18.61 7.14
N GLN A 695 15.55 18.51 8.14
CA GLN A 695 14.60 19.58 8.46
C GLN A 695 15.34 20.91 8.66
N ARG A 696 16.34 20.95 9.55
CA ARG A 696 17.12 22.16 9.83
C ARG A 696 17.83 22.69 8.59
N THR A 697 18.39 21.80 7.79
CA THR A 697 19.08 22.12 6.55
C THR A 697 18.17 22.83 5.55
N MET A 698 16.96 22.30 5.31
CA MET A 698 16.01 22.91 4.37
C MET A 698 15.66 24.36 4.76
N PHE A 699 15.37 24.63 6.03
CA PHE A 699 15.08 26.00 6.48
C PHE A 699 16.32 26.91 6.44
N LYS A 700 17.53 26.39 6.71
CA LYS A 700 18.78 27.16 6.56
C LYS A 700 19.00 27.57 5.09
N ILE A 701 18.81 26.63 4.17
CA ILE A 701 18.93 26.87 2.72
C ILE A 701 17.86 27.84 2.23
N GLU A 702 16.60 27.66 2.66
CA GLU A 702 15.50 28.59 2.33
C GLU A 702 15.83 30.01 2.77
N LYS A 703 16.33 30.18 4.00
CA LYS A 703 16.75 31.49 4.52
C LYS A 703 17.89 32.09 3.69
N SER A 704 18.88 31.30 3.30
CA SER A 704 20.01 31.77 2.47
C SER A 704 19.55 32.21 1.08
N LEU A 705 18.85 31.35 0.35
CA LEU A 705 18.45 31.67 -1.03
C LEU A 705 17.49 32.86 -1.11
N LYS A 706 16.70 33.08 -0.05
CA LYS A 706 15.86 34.27 0.07
C LYS A 706 16.67 35.57 0.08
N THR A 707 17.89 35.61 0.63
CA THR A 707 18.73 36.83 0.61
C THR A 707 19.23 37.18 -0.79
N TYR A 708 19.26 36.20 -1.70
CA TYR A 708 19.60 36.39 -3.11
C TYR A 708 18.36 36.54 -4.00
N SER A 709 17.15 36.60 -3.43
CA SER A 709 15.88 36.58 -4.16
C SER A 709 15.76 35.40 -5.14
N ILE A 710 16.36 34.26 -4.80
CA ILE A 710 16.31 33.00 -5.56
C ILE A 710 15.31 32.06 -4.90
N VAL A 711 14.54 31.33 -5.71
CA VAL A 711 13.56 30.36 -5.25
C VAL A 711 14.21 28.98 -5.08
N PRO A 712 14.25 28.41 -3.86
CA PRO A 712 14.72 27.03 -3.68
C PRO A 712 13.71 26.02 -4.23
N ILE A 713 14.24 24.99 -4.89
CA ILE A 713 13.51 23.76 -5.21
C ILE A 713 14.20 22.62 -4.48
N PHE A 714 13.51 22.00 -3.53
CA PHE A 714 14.04 20.85 -2.81
C PHE A 714 13.68 19.58 -3.57
N PHE A 715 14.70 18.90 -4.07
CA PHE A 715 14.60 17.58 -4.68
C PHE A 715 14.78 16.51 -3.60
N HIS A 716 13.67 15.91 -3.18
CA HIS A 716 13.66 14.88 -2.14
C HIS A 716 14.03 13.51 -2.71
N GLY A 717 15.16 12.95 -2.25
CA GLY A 717 15.58 11.60 -2.61
C GLY A 717 14.69 10.48 -2.06
N SER A 718 15.02 9.24 -2.43
CA SER A 718 14.25 8.02 -2.17
C SER A 718 13.75 7.83 -0.73
N GLY A 719 14.62 8.02 0.28
CA GLY A 719 14.26 7.87 1.70
C GLY A 719 13.38 8.98 2.30
N GLY A 720 13.08 10.01 1.52
CA GLY A 720 12.13 11.06 1.91
C GLY A 720 10.68 10.64 1.76
N SER A 721 10.39 9.58 0.99
CA SER A 721 9.03 9.17 0.60
C SER A 721 8.35 8.27 1.65
N VAL A 722 7.18 8.68 2.15
CA VAL A 722 6.30 7.86 3.01
C VAL A 722 5.50 6.85 2.19
N ALA A 723 5.55 6.97 0.87
CA ALA A 723 4.87 6.14 -0.11
C ALA A 723 5.17 4.63 0.13
N ARG A 724 6.37 4.40 0.63
CA ARG A 724 6.85 3.20 1.29
C ARG A 724 5.79 2.56 2.23
N GLY A 725 5.22 3.20 3.23
CA GLY A 725 4.15 2.61 4.05
C GLY A 725 4.26 2.99 5.52
N GLY A 726 3.17 2.87 6.27
CA GLY A 726 3.12 3.28 7.68
C GLY A 726 2.65 4.71 7.91
N GLY A 727 3.08 5.69 7.12
CA GLY A 727 2.59 7.09 7.20
C GLY A 727 1.62 7.49 6.07
N SER A 728 1.13 8.73 6.10
CA SER A 728 0.42 9.39 4.99
C SER A 728 1.31 10.42 4.31
N LEU A 729 1.03 10.74 3.04
CA LEU A 729 1.70 11.82 2.31
C LEU A 729 1.65 13.14 3.09
N LYS A 730 0.51 13.43 3.73
CA LYS A 730 0.33 14.57 4.62
C LYS A 730 1.37 14.60 5.75
N GLU A 731 1.61 13.47 6.41
CA GLU A 731 2.60 13.37 7.48
C GLU A 731 4.02 13.61 6.95
N GLN A 732 4.36 13.07 5.78
CA GLN A 732 5.66 13.26 5.13
C GLN A 732 5.97 14.73 4.91
N VAL A 733 5.02 15.42 4.27
CA VAL A 733 5.25 16.79 3.86
C VAL A 733 5.12 17.73 5.06
N SER A 734 4.36 17.38 6.11
CA SER A 734 3.93 18.27 7.20
C SER A 734 5.02 19.14 7.84
N TRP A 735 6.26 18.67 7.87
CA TRP A 735 7.40 19.34 8.51
C TRP A 735 8.34 20.04 7.51
N TRP A 736 8.04 20.00 6.21
CA TRP A 736 8.78 20.72 5.17
C TRP A 736 8.56 22.24 5.28
N PRO A 737 9.54 23.07 4.89
CA PRO A 737 9.32 24.51 4.75
C PRO A 737 8.40 24.82 3.57
N ASN A 738 7.93 26.07 3.50
CA ASN A 738 6.95 26.49 2.50
C ASN A 738 7.49 26.40 1.07
N SER A 739 8.75 26.76 0.84
CA SER A 739 9.38 26.63 -0.49
C SER A 739 9.37 25.20 -1.01
N ALA A 740 9.68 24.22 -0.15
CA ALA A 740 9.70 22.79 -0.52
C ALA A 740 8.32 22.28 -0.97
N ILE A 741 7.23 22.73 -0.33
CA ILE A 741 5.88 22.26 -0.70
C ILE A 741 5.24 23.06 -1.85
N ASN A 742 5.73 24.26 -2.15
CA ASN A 742 5.18 25.11 -3.22
C ASN A 742 5.49 24.57 -4.63
N LYS A 743 6.63 23.90 -4.78
CA LYS A 743 7.08 23.25 -6.01
C LYS A 743 7.74 21.91 -5.65
N PRO A 744 6.96 20.93 -5.15
CA PRO A 744 7.52 19.69 -4.65
C PRO A 744 8.21 18.94 -5.79
N LYS A 745 9.47 18.59 -5.58
CA LYS A 745 10.24 17.70 -6.45
C LYS A 745 10.65 16.47 -5.66
N GLN A 746 10.22 15.29 -6.09
CA GLN A 746 10.49 14.06 -5.36
C GLN A 746 10.82 12.90 -6.28
N THR A 747 11.71 12.05 -5.81
CA THR A 747 11.95 10.73 -6.40
C THR A 747 10.75 9.84 -6.14
N ILE A 748 10.11 9.34 -7.21
CA ILE A 748 9.15 8.24 -7.13
C ILE A 748 9.93 6.95 -7.32
N GLN A 749 10.03 6.19 -6.23
CA GLN A 749 10.74 4.92 -6.23
C GLN A 749 10.04 3.89 -7.10
N GLY A 750 10.75 2.97 -7.74
CA GLY A 750 10.14 1.99 -8.64
C GLY A 750 9.03 1.15 -7.99
N GLU A 751 9.16 0.77 -6.71
CA GLU A 751 8.10 0.07 -5.96
C GLU A 751 6.82 0.91 -5.80
N MET A 752 6.98 2.23 -5.85
CA MET A 752 5.88 3.19 -5.78
C MET A 752 5.32 3.57 -7.12
N VAL A 753 6.10 3.48 -8.21
CA VAL A 753 5.58 3.73 -9.56
C VAL A 753 4.45 2.76 -9.86
N GLN A 754 4.64 1.46 -9.59
CA GLN A 754 3.60 0.44 -9.79
C GLN A 754 2.29 0.77 -9.06
N ARG A 755 2.37 1.40 -7.88
CA ARG A 755 1.20 1.74 -7.07
C ARG A 755 0.58 3.08 -7.45
N LEU A 756 1.41 4.10 -7.70
CA LEU A 756 0.97 5.47 -7.95
C LEU A 756 0.40 5.64 -9.35
N PHE A 757 0.99 4.94 -10.32
CA PHE A 757 0.61 4.95 -11.73
C PHE A 757 -0.27 3.72 -12.09
N ALA A 758 -0.90 3.09 -11.10
CA ALA A 758 -1.77 1.94 -11.35
C ALA A 758 -3.05 2.34 -12.11
N THR A 759 -3.68 3.46 -11.71
CA THR A 759 -4.86 4.02 -12.38
C THR A 759 -4.86 5.55 -12.31
N PRO A 760 -5.60 6.23 -13.22
CA PRO A 760 -5.84 7.67 -13.18
C PRO A 760 -6.30 8.17 -11.81
N GLU A 761 -7.23 7.48 -11.15
CA GLU A 761 -7.80 7.90 -9.86
C GLU A 761 -6.77 7.90 -8.73
N ILE A 762 -5.87 6.90 -8.71
CA ILE A 762 -4.82 6.80 -7.70
C ILE A 762 -3.82 7.94 -7.87
N LEU A 763 -3.34 8.16 -9.10
CA LEU A 763 -2.43 9.25 -9.41
C LEU A 763 -3.06 10.60 -9.06
N ASN A 764 -4.31 10.82 -9.49
CA ASN A 764 -5.03 12.06 -9.24
C ASN A 764 -5.20 12.34 -7.75
N SER A 765 -5.63 11.34 -6.97
CA SER A 765 -5.81 11.46 -5.54
C SER A 765 -4.53 11.94 -4.85
N GLN A 766 -3.38 11.35 -5.19
CA GLN A 766 -2.10 11.74 -4.59
C GLN A 766 -1.65 13.14 -5.03
N CYS A 767 -1.80 13.48 -6.31
CA CYS A 767 -1.47 14.81 -6.83
C CYS A 767 -2.33 15.91 -6.19
N ILE A 768 -3.64 15.66 -6.01
CA ILE A 768 -4.54 16.61 -5.35
C ILE A 768 -4.22 16.74 -3.87
N HIS A 769 -3.87 15.65 -3.18
CA HIS A 769 -3.39 15.74 -1.80
C HIS A 769 -2.13 16.61 -1.67
N LEU A 770 -1.14 16.45 -2.55
CA LEU A 770 0.05 17.31 -2.58
C LEU A 770 -0.31 18.77 -2.87
N SER A 771 -1.15 19.02 -3.88
CA SER A 771 -1.56 20.38 -4.23
C SER A 771 -2.33 21.06 -3.10
N ASN A 772 -3.27 20.35 -2.47
CA ASN A 772 -4.04 20.89 -1.35
C ASN A 772 -3.14 21.19 -0.15
N GLU A 773 -2.22 20.30 0.21
CA GLU A 773 -1.24 20.54 1.28
C GLU A 773 -0.34 21.74 0.96
N SER A 774 0.09 21.90 -0.29
CA SER A 774 0.84 23.07 -0.76
C SER A 774 0.07 24.36 -0.55
N GLN A 775 -1.20 24.40 -0.94
CA GLN A 775 -2.04 25.59 -0.85
C GLN A 775 -2.40 25.93 0.59
N LEU A 776 -2.73 24.94 1.42
CA LEU A 776 -2.99 25.15 2.85
C LEU A 776 -1.78 25.76 3.58
N ARG A 777 -0.56 25.42 3.15
CA ARG A 777 0.68 25.95 3.77
C ARG A 777 1.12 27.31 3.29
N ARG A 778 0.57 27.80 2.17
CA ARG A 778 0.67 29.22 1.85
C ARG A 778 0.04 30.07 2.96
N ILE A 779 -1.01 29.56 3.60
CA ILE A 779 -1.71 30.20 4.72
C ILE A 779 -1.03 29.86 6.07
N ARG A 780 -0.80 28.57 6.36
CA ARG A 780 -0.21 28.10 7.63
C ARG A 780 1.27 27.74 7.44
N ARG A 781 2.16 28.66 7.85
CA ARG A 781 3.62 28.44 7.73
C ARG A 781 4.11 27.36 8.69
N SER A 782 4.87 26.40 8.16
CA SER A 782 5.62 25.46 8.98
C SER A 782 6.72 26.20 9.75
N LYS A 783 6.89 25.86 11.03
CA LYS A 783 7.97 26.37 11.88
C LYS A 783 8.81 25.21 12.36
N ILE A 784 10.12 25.43 12.46
CA ILE A 784 11.00 24.48 13.15
C ILE A 784 10.65 24.51 14.64
N ASP A 785 10.35 23.34 15.19
CA ASP A 785 10.29 23.13 16.62
C ASP A 785 11.65 23.39 17.26
N LYS A 786 11.71 24.20 18.33
CA LYS A 786 12.94 24.57 19.04
C LYS A 786 13.05 23.92 20.43
N SER A 787 12.34 22.82 20.69
CA SER A 787 12.41 22.14 21.98
C SER A 787 13.82 21.62 22.25
N LYS A 788 14.34 21.98 23.43
CA LYS A 788 15.63 21.49 23.92
C LYS A 788 15.55 20.01 24.29
N GLU A 789 14.42 19.59 24.84
CA GLU A 789 14.13 18.23 25.28
C GLU A 789 14.12 17.26 24.09
N LEU A 790 13.47 17.64 22.99
CA LEU A 790 13.53 16.86 21.75
C LEU A 790 14.95 16.79 21.19
N ASP A 791 15.69 17.90 21.19
CA ASP A 791 17.08 17.89 20.70
C ASP A 791 18.01 17.04 21.57
N GLN A 792 17.83 17.04 22.89
CA GLN A 792 18.57 16.19 23.82
C GLN A 792 18.21 14.71 23.64
N PHE A 793 16.91 14.39 23.49
CA PHE A 793 16.45 13.05 23.16
C PHE A 793 17.11 12.55 21.87
N ILE A 794 17.10 13.37 20.81
CA ILE A 794 17.71 13.05 19.51
C ILE A 794 19.22 12.83 19.64
N LYS A 795 19.90 13.62 20.46
CA LYS A 795 21.35 13.47 20.71
C LYS A 795 21.66 12.10 21.32
N ILE A 796 20.89 11.64 22.31
CA ILE A 796 21.08 10.33 22.95
C ILE A 796 20.80 9.19 21.95
N VAL A 797 19.76 9.33 21.13
CA VAL A 797 19.46 8.37 20.03
C VAL A 797 20.66 8.26 19.10
N GLU A 798 21.22 9.39 18.69
CA GLU A 798 22.37 9.46 17.79
C GLU A 798 23.63 8.81 18.38
N GLU A 799 23.96 9.12 19.64
CA GLU A 799 25.10 8.55 20.36
C GLU A 799 24.97 7.04 20.52
N SER A 800 23.77 6.56 20.85
CA SER A 800 23.46 5.13 20.98
C SER A 800 23.60 4.39 19.65
N TYR A 801 23.17 5.01 18.55
CA TYR A 801 23.32 4.48 17.20
C TYR A 801 24.80 4.39 16.79
N LYS A 802 25.54 5.49 16.96
CA LYS A 802 26.98 5.52 16.65
C LYS A 802 27.75 4.49 17.44
N LYS A 803 27.48 4.34 18.73
CA LYS A 803 28.14 3.34 19.58
C LYS A 803 27.99 1.91 19.02
N LEU A 804 26.82 1.57 18.46
CA LEU A 804 26.60 0.26 17.82
C LEU A 804 27.37 0.14 16.50
N VAL A 805 27.33 1.18 15.65
CA VAL A 805 27.99 1.20 14.34
C VAL A 805 29.52 1.19 14.47
N ASP A 806 30.07 1.94 15.42
CA ASP A 806 31.50 2.08 15.66
C ASP A 806 32.11 0.81 16.28
N ASN A 807 31.29 -0.02 16.93
CA ASN A 807 31.69 -1.36 17.37
C ASN A 807 31.76 -2.32 16.17
N LYS A 808 32.87 -2.24 15.41
CA LYS A 808 33.09 -3.03 14.18
C LYS A 808 32.96 -4.55 14.41
N LYS A 809 33.39 -5.06 15.57
CA LYS A 809 33.27 -6.49 15.89
C LYS A 809 31.80 -6.89 15.95
N LEU A 810 31.01 -6.22 16.79
CA LEU A 810 29.58 -6.49 16.93
C LEU A 810 28.84 -6.28 15.61
N LEU A 811 29.11 -5.18 14.91
CA LEU A 811 28.47 -4.88 13.63
C LEU A 811 28.72 -6.00 12.60
N ASN A 812 29.95 -6.51 12.50
CA ASN A 812 30.26 -7.61 11.58
C ASN A 812 29.53 -8.91 11.95
N GLN A 813 29.43 -9.23 13.25
CA GLN A 813 28.65 -10.39 13.71
C GLN A 813 27.16 -10.25 13.39
N LEU A 814 26.61 -9.04 13.51
CA LEU A 814 25.23 -8.74 13.13
C LEU A 814 25.01 -8.81 11.62
N ILE A 815 25.98 -8.35 10.82
CA ILE A 815 25.94 -8.45 9.35
C ILE A 815 26.01 -9.91 8.90
N ASP A 816 26.81 -10.74 9.56
CA ASP A 816 26.90 -12.19 9.28
C ASP A 816 25.57 -12.92 9.51
N ALA A 817 24.71 -12.40 10.39
CA ALA A 817 23.35 -12.89 10.60
C ALA A 817 22.38 -12.55 9.45
N THR A 818 22.82 -11.77 8.45
CA THR A 818 21.97 -11.32 7.34
C THR A 818 22.37 -11.97 6.01
N PRO A 819 21.50 -11.92 4.99
CA PRO A 819 21.85 -12.35 3.63
C PRO A 819 22.89 -11.47 2.90
N TYR A 820 23.65 -10.63 3.61
CA TYR A 820 24.60 -9.67 3.04
C TYR A 820 25.59 -10.30 2.05
N LYS A 821 26.15 -11.46 2.38
CA LYS A 821 27.12 -12.19 1.53
C LYS A 821 26.50 -12.66 0.21
N TYR A 822 25.16 -12.73 0.14
CA TYR A 822 24.38 -13.27 -0.95
C TYR A 822 23.67 -12.21 -1.80
N LEU A 823 23.96 -10.91 -1.61
CA LEU A 823 23.32 -9.84 -2.39
C LEU A 823 23.53 -10.00 -3.92
N ASP A 824 24.66 -10.58 -4.33
CA ASP A 824 25.00 -10.80 -5.74
C ASP A 824 24.21 -11.98 -6.36
N VAL A 825 23.63 -12.84 -5.52
CA VAL A 825 22.75 -13.97 -5.89
C VAL A 825 21.37 -13.47 -6.30
N LEU A 826 20.88 -12.38 -5.72
CA LEU A 826 19.50 -11.92 -5.89
C LEU A 826 19.18 -11.27 -7.24
N LYS A 827 20.20 -10.87 -8.01
CA LYS A 827 20.02 -10.24 -9.33
C LYS A 827 18.99 -9.08 -9.29
N LEU A 828 19.00 -8.28 -8.21
CA LEU A 828 17.94 -7.35 -7.80
C LEU A 828 17.65 -6.21 -8.79
N GLY A 829 18.67 -5.71 -9.47
CA GLY A 829 18.63 -4.53 -10.31
C GLY A 829 19.91 -4.41 -11.13
N SER A 830 19.90 -3.53 -12.12
CA SER A 830 21.01 -3.30 -13.06
C SER A 830 22.26 -2.72 -12.39
N ARG A 831 22.07 -2.00 -11.28
CA ARG A 831 23.13 -1.40 -10.47
C ARG A 831 23.75 -2.43 -9.49
N PRO A 832 25.09 -2.53 -9.39
CA PRO A 832 25.74 -3.39 -8.40
C PRO A 832 25.33 -3.08 -6.96
N SER A 833 25.20 -4.11 -6.12
CA SER A 833 24.79 -3.93 -4.71
C SER A 833 25.91 -3.40 -3.80
N LYS A 834 27.17 -3.61 -4.19
CA LYS A 834 28.38 -3.19 -3.45
C LYS A 834 29.17 -2.12 -4.22
N ARG A 835 29.89 -1.26 -3.50
CA ARG A 835 30.91 -0.37 -4.09
C ARG A 835 32.21 -1.20 -4.29
N PRO A 836 32.92 -1.08 -5.44
CA PRO A 836 34.24 -1.72 -5.61
C PRO A 836 35.23 -1.21 -4.54
N ASP A 837 36.16 -2.05 -4.08
CA ASP A 837 37.32 -1.69 -3.23
C ASP A 837 37.10 -1.23 -1.78
N THR A 838 36.10 -1.78 -1.07
CA THR A 838 36.02 -1.56 0.39
C THR A 838 35.82 -2.86 1.17
N LEU A 839 36.70 -3.11 2.16
CA LEU A 839 36.47 -4.09 3.23
C LEU A 839 35.04 -3.92 3.76
N ALA A 840 34.34 -5.03 4.07
CA ALA A 840 32.96 -5.03 4.55
C ALA A 840 32.76 -4.05 5.73
N ASN A 841 32.33 -2.84 5.42
CA ASN A 841 32.12 -1.75 6.36
C ASN A 841 30.81 -1.02 6.02
N ILE A 842 30.30 -0.20 6.93
CA ILE A 842 29.04 0.53 6.72
C ILE A 842 29.06 1.47 5.50
N ASN A 843 30.24 1.90 5.05
CA ASN A 843 30.44 2.77 3.89
C ASN A 843 30.46 1.98 2.56
N SER A 844 30.75 0.68 2.59
CA SER A 844 30.83 -0.19 1.41
C SER A 844 29.45 -0.51 0.81
N LEU A 845 28.43 -0.56 1.66
CA LEU A 845 27.03 -0.85 1.31
C LEU A 845 26.29 0.40 0.87
N ARG A 846 25.58 0.30 -0.26
CA ARG A 846 24.56 1.29 -0.64
C ARG A 846 23.36 1.21 0.30
N ALA A 847 22.62 2.31 0.45
CA ALA A 847 21.53 2.40 1.42
C ALA A 847 20.38 1.39 1.16
N ILE A 848 20.10 1.02 -0.09
CA ILE A 848 19.01 0.08 -0.42
C ILE A 848 19.34 -1.36 0.01
N PRO A 849 20.49 -1.96 -0.38
CA PRO A 849 20.89 -3.27 0.14
C PRO A 849 21.07 -3.30 1.66
N TRP A 850 21.51 -2.19 2.27
CA TRP A 850 21.59 -2.07 3.73
C TRP A 850 20.23 -2.30 4.40
N VAL A 851 19.20 -1.56 4.00
CA VAL A 851 17.85 -1.72 4.58
C VAL A 851 17.32 -3.13 4.31
N LEU A 852 17.47 -3.63 3.08
CA LEU A 852 16.99 -4.96 2.68
C LEU A 852 17.55 -6.08 3.59
N CYS A 853 18.85 -6.06 3.90
CA CYS A 853 19.46 -7.10 4.76
C CYS A 853 18.79 -7.19 6.13
N TRP A 854 18.48 -6.05 6.76
CA TRP A 854 17.79 -6.00 8.06
C TRP A 854 16.29 -6.29 7.97
N THR A 855 15.67 -6.04 6.81
CA THR A 855 14.29 -6.44 6.52
C THR A 855 14.14 -7.95 6.52
N GLN A 856 15.11 -8.65 5.92
CA GLN A 856 15.09 -10.10 5.80
C GLN A 856 15.11 -10.78 7.17
N THR A 857 15.89 -10.28 8.10
CA THR A 857 16.05 -10.86 9.45
C THR A 857 15.03 -10.39 10.48
N ARG A 858 14.05 -9.56 10.06
CA ARG A 858 12.97 -9.06 10.92
C ARG A 858 13.40 -8.14 12.08
N ILE A 859 14.66 -7.73 12.13
CA ILE A 859 15.16 -6.89 13.24
C ILE A 859 14.96 -5.40 12.99
N LEU A 860 15.14 -4.93 11.75
CA LEU A 860 14.93 -3.53 11.33
C LEU A 860 15.61 -2.47 12.22
N TRP A 861 16.67 -2.83 12.97
CA TRP A 861 17.28 -1.95 13.96
C TRP A 861 17.70 -0.56 13.44
N PRO A 862 18.11 -0.36 12.17
CA PRO A 862 18.55 0.96 11.73
C PRO A 862 17.50 2.07 11.85
N SER A 863 16.22 1.72 11.97
CA SER A 863 15.13 2.69 12.04
C SER A 863 14.66 3.03 13.46
N TRP A 864 15.03 2.24 14.47
CA TRP A 864 14.49 2.37 15.84
C TRP A 864 15.52 2.28 16.96
N TRP A 865 16.74 1.83 16.68
CA TRP A 865 17.80 1.73 17.69
C TRP A 865 18.17 3.10 18.27
N GLY A 866 18.32 3.15 19.59
CA GLY A 866 18.63 4.35 20.38
C GLY A 866 17.40 5.03 21.00
N ILE A 867 16.19 4.70 20.53
CA ILE A 867 14.94 5.25 21.06
C ILE A 867 14.65 4.76 22.48
N GLY A 868 14.87 3.47 22.75
CA GLY A 868 14.65 2.87 24.06
C GLY A 868 15.61 3.46 25.09
N GLN A 869 16.90 3.56 24.75
CA GLN A 869 17.91 4.18 25.59
C GLN A 869 17.61 5.66 25.88
N ALA A 870 17.23 6.43 24.85
CA ALA A 870 16.84 7.84 25.05
C ALA A 870 15.59 7.97 25.95
N TRP A 871 14.65 7.04 25.85
CA TRP A 871 13.46 6.99 26.70
C TRP A 871 13.77 6.64 28.15
N LYS A 872 14.64 5.65 28.38
CA LYS A 872 15.14 5.28 29.72
C LYS A 872 15.86 6.48 30.38
N ASN A 873 16.57 7.27 29.60
CA ASN A 873 17.33 8.44 30.09
C ASN A 873 16.48 9.71 30.27
N SER A 874 15.22 9.71 29.83
CA SER A 874 14.32 10.86 29.98
C SER A 874 13.64 10.84 31.36
N ASN A 875 13.69 11.96 32.08
CA ASN A 875 12.95 12.15 33.33
C ASN A 875 11.46 12.43 33.05
N ASP A 876 10.60 12.40 34.08
CA ASP A 876 9.15 12.53 33.88
C ASP A 876 8.73 13.89 33.27
N GLU A 877 9.45 14.97 33.56
CA GLU A 877 9.19 16.28 32.96
C GLU A 877 9.46 16.26 31.44
N ASP A 878 10.61 15.72 31.03
CA ASP A 878 10.99 15.56 29.62
C ASP A 878 9.97 14.68 28.89
N ARG A 879 9.52 13.59 29.52
CA ARG A 879 8.52 12.68 28.96
C ARG A 879 7.19 13.38 28.70
N LEU A 880 6.72 14.21 29.64
CA LEU A 880 5.48 14.99 29.49
C LEU A 880 5.62 16.06 28.38
N LYS A 881 6.79 16.70 28.28
CA LYS A 881 7.07 17.66 27.19
C LYS A 881 7.10 16.97 25.83
N LEU A 882 7.75 15.81 25.69
CA LEU A 882 7.73 15.01 24.46
C LEU A 882 6.28 14.59 24.10
N LYS A 883 5.44 14.25 25.08
CA LYS A 883 4.01 13.97 24.87
C LYS A 883 3.26 15.19 24.34
N SER A 884 3.51 16.38 24.88
CA SER A 884 2.96 17.64 24.36
C SER A 884 3.44 17.95 22.93
N LEU A 885 4.71 17.70 22.63
CA LEU A 885 5.26 17.86 21.28
C LEU A 885 4.62 16.92 20.27
N PHE A 886 4.21 15.72 20.67
CA PHE A 886 3.51 14.82 19.76
C PHE A 886 2.17 15.41 19.26
N ALA A 887 1.50 16.24 20.06
CA ALA A 887 0.28 16.93 19.66
C ALA A 887 0.53 18.19 18.81
N THR A 888 1.68 18.85 18.99
CA THR A 888 1.94 20.19 18.43
C THR A 888 2.97 20.23 17.29
N SER A 889 3.91 19.27 17.26
CA SER A 889 5.00 19.19 16.28
C SER A 889 4.68 18.15 15.20
N PRO A 890 4.42 18.58 13.95
CA PRO A 890 4.15 17.66 12.85
C PRO A 890 5.33 16.73 12.54
N PHE A 891 6.56 17.21 12.74
CA PHE A 891 7.78 16.42 12.62
C PHE A 891 7.78 15.23 13.59
N PHE A 892 7.57 15.51 14.88
CA PHE A 892 7.64 14.48 15.91
C PHE A 892 6.45 13.50 15.80
N CYS A 893 5.25 14.02 15.53
CA CYS A 893 4.07 13.18 15.27
C CYS A 893 4.28 12.22 14.10
N SER A 894 4.81 12.72 12.97
CA SER A 894 5.11 11.90 11.79
C SER A 894 6.15 10.81 12.11
N PHE A 895 7.20 11.15 12.86
CA PHE A 895 8.21 10.19 13.27
C PHE A 895 7.63 9.08 14.16
N VAL A 896 6.91 9.42 15.24
CA VAL A 896 6.36 8.43 16.19
C VAL A 896 5.40 7.45 15.51
N LYS A 897 4.56 7.91 14.58
CA LYS A 897 3.69 7.03 13.78
C LYS A 897 4.48 6.08 12.88
N THR A 898 5.52 6.59 12.22
CA THR A 898 6.41 5.79 11.36
C THR A 898 7.18 4.75 12.18
N LEU A 899 7.63 5.14 13.38
CA LEU A 899 8.29 4.25 14.32
C LEU A 899 7.35 3.11 14.74
N GLY A 900 6.11 3.42 15.14
CA GLY A 900 5.10 2.40 15.48
C GLY A 900 4.88 1.37 14.36
N TYR A 901 4.82 1.82 13.11
CA TYR A 901 4.74 0.91 11.96
C TYR A 901 5.96 -0.01 11.81
N THR A 902 7.15 0.51 12.05
CA THR A 902 8.37 -0.29 11.97
C THR A 902 8.42 -1.32 13.10
N LEU A 903 8.18 -0.87 14.34
CA LEU A 903 8.18 -1.72 15.54
C LEU A 903 7.13 -2.84 15.46
N ALA A 904 6.00 -2.61 14.77
CA ALA A 904 4.97 -3.64 14.55
C ALA A 904 5.45 -4.82 13.67
N LYS A 905 6.56 -4.66 12.94
CA LYS A 905 7.15 -5.70 12.07
C LYS A 905 8.36 -6.38 12.67
N VAL A 906 8.92 -5.83 13.74
CA VAL A 906 10.08 -6.38 14.43
C VAL A 906 9.70 -7.69 15.11
N ASP A 907 10.49 -8.74 14.86
CA ASP A 907 10.27 -10.07 15.44
C ASP A 907 11.60 -10.64 15.95
N LEU A 908 11.85 -10.47 17.27
CA LEU A 908 13.09 -10.92 17.91
C LEU A 908 13.21 -12.44 17.95
N ASP A 909 12.09 -13.16 18.09
CA ASP A 909 12.11 -14.63 18.13
C ASP A 909 12.65 -15.20 16.81
N VAL A 910 12.27 -14.59 15.68
CA VAL A 910 12.81 -14.95 14.37
C VAL A 910 14.27 -14.51 14.25
N TRP A 911 14.58 -13.27 14.61
CA TRP A 911 15.94 -12.72 14.50
C TRP A 911 16.97 -13.54 15.29
N ARG A 912 16.63 -14.01 16.49
CA ARG A 912 17.50 -14.87 17.31
C ARG A 912 17.97 -16.12 16.55
N LEU A 913 17.14 -16.69 15.66
CA LEU A 913 17.49 -17.87 14.86
C LEU A 913 18.47 -17.58 13.72
N TYR A 914 18.58 -16.32 13.29
CA TYR A 914 19.57 -15.88 12.31
C TYR A 914 20.95 -15.64 12.92
N LEU A 915 21.02 -15.42 14.25
CA LEU A 915 22.26 -15.04 14.89
C LEU A 915 23.30 -16.17 14.84
N PRO A 916 24.58 -15.85 14.60
CA PRO A 916 25.64 -16.84 14.71
C PRO A 916 25.70 -17.44 16.12
N LYS A 917 25.94 -18.75 16.23
CA LYS A 917 25.99 -19.46 17.53
C LYS A 917 27.04 -18.91 18.51
N TYR A 918 28.06 -18.21 18.01
CA TYR A 918 29.13 -17.60 18.81
C TYR A 918 28.81 -16.19 19.32
N ILE A 919 27.63 -15.63 18.99
CA ILE A 919 27.25 -14.31 19.50
C ILE A 919 27.01 -14.39 21.01
N ASP A 920 27.45 -13.37 21.75
CA ASP A 920 27.20 -13.29 23.18
C ASP A 920 25.69 -13.13 23.45
N PRO A 921 25.06 -14.02 24.26
CA PRO A 921 23.66 -13.90 24.63
C PRO A 921 23.28 -12.53 25.24
N SER A 922 24.23 -11.82 25.87
CA SER A 922 24.01 -10.48 26.40
C SER A 922 23.56 -9.49 25.32
N ILE A 923 24.00 -9.67 24.06
CA ILE A 923 23.58 -8.84 22.93
C ILE A 923 22.09 -8.99 22.67
N VAL A 924 21.54 -10.21 22.77
CA VAL A 924 20.12 -10.44 22.55
C VAL A 924 19.30 -9.71 23.62
N ASN A 925 19.73 -9.80 24.89
CA ASN A 925 19.10 -9.10 26.01
C ASN A 925 19.11 -7.58 25.80
N LEU A 926 20.21 -7.02 25.29
CA LEU A 926 20.29 -5.59 24.96
C LEU A 926 19.23 -5.17 23.93
N PHE A 927 19.03 -5.95 22.87
CA PHE A 927 18.00 -5.67 21.86
C PHE A 927 16.58 -5.85 22.38
N GLU A 928 16.35 -6.82 23.27
CA GLU A 928 15.06 -7.02 23.92
C GLU A 928 14.67 -5.85 24.81
N GLU A 929 15.59 -5.39 25.65
CA GLU A 929 15.38 -4.24 26.50
C GLU A 929 15.16 -2.96 25.70
N GLU A 930 15.96 -2.73 24.66
CA GLU A 930 15.83 -1.58 23.78
C GLU A 930 14.46 -1.59 23.07
N LEU A 931 14.03 -2.75 22.55
CA LEU A 931 12.74 -2.89 21.89
C LEU A 931 11.58 -2.67 22.85
N LYS A 932 11.67 -3.20 24.08
CA LYS A 932 10.66 -3.01 25.11
C LYS A 932 10.49 -1.52 25.42
N SER A 933 11.58 -0.82 25.72
CA SER A 933 11.54 0.61 26.03
C SER A 933 11.13 1.47 24.84
N ALA A 934 11.49 1.12 23.61
CA ALA A 934 11.01 1.80 22.41
C ALA A 934 9.49 1.66 22.22
N LYS A 935 8.90 0.50 22.56
CA LYS A 935 7.45 0.30 22.54
C LYS A 935 6.75 1.10 23.65
N GLU A 936 7.31 1.10 24.86
CA GLU A 936 6.82 1.91 25.99
C GLU A 936 6.79 3.40 25.64
N PHE A 937 7.85 3.91 24.99
CA PHE A 937 7.87 5.27 24.44
C PHE A 937 6.68 5.54 23.52
N VAL A 938 6.42 4.67 22.53
CA VAL A 938 5.30 4.87 21.60
C VAL A 938 3.96 4.85 22.34
N PHE A 939 3.75 3.91 23.27
CA PHE A 939 2.50 3.82 24.02
C PHE A 939 2.25 5.04 24.90
N PHE A 940 3.28 5.51 25.62
CA PHE A 940 3.17 6.67 26.49
C PHE A 940 2.89 7.96 25.70
N ILE A 941 3.66 8.19 24.63
CA ILE A 941 3.57 9.41 23.83
C ILE A 941 2.25 9.48 23.06
N SER A 942 1.77 8.34 22.55
CA SER A 942 0.51 8.29 21.79
C SER A 942 -0.74 8.22 22.67
N ASP A 943 -0.60 7.84 23.94
CA ASP A 943 -1.71 7.53 24.85
C ASP A 943 -2.58 6.37 24.32
N LYS A 944 -1.93 5.34 23.77
CA LYS A 944 -2.56 4.17 23.12
C LYS A 944 -1.81 2.89 23.44
N ASN A 945 -2.54 1.77 23.46
CA ASN A 945 -2.01 0.43 23.73
C ASN A 945 -1.74 -0.40 22.46
N SER A 946 -1.65 0.24 21.29
CA SER A 946 -1.29 -0.41 20.02
C SER A 946 -0.27 0.45 19.30
N LEU A 947 0.71 -0.19 18.64
CA LEU A 947 1.74 0.47 17.84
C LEU A 947 1.18 1.10 16.55
N LEU A 948 0.01 0.63 16.13
CA LEU A 948 -0.67 1.03 14.90
C LEU A 948 -2.09 1.52 15.17
N TRP A 949 -2.30 2.17 16.31
CA TRP A 949 -3.57 2.78 16.73
C TRP A 949 -4.25 3.65 15.66
N HIS A 950 -3.45 4.29 14.80
CA HIS A 950 -3.90 5.18 13.74
C HIS A 950 -4.24 4.44 12.43
N LYS A 951 -3.90 3.15 12.31
CA LYS A 951 -4.20 2.25 11.18
C LYS A 951 -4.45 0.80 11.63
N PRO A 952 -5.56 0.50 12.34
CA PRO A 952 -5.84 -0.86 12.86
C PRO A 952 -5.90 -1.95 11.78
N TRP A 953 -6.40 -1.63 10.57
CA TRP A 953 -6.43 -2.57 9.44
C TRP A 953 -5.03 -3.02 9.00
N LEU A 954 -4.04 -2.13 9.13
CA LEU A 954 -2.66 -2.41 8.73
C LEU A 954 -1.96 -3.29 9.78
N GLU A 955 -2.28 -3.08 11.05
CA GLU A 955 -1.87 -3.95 12.15
C GLU A 955 -2.36 -5.38 11.91
N GLU A 956 -3.63 -5.52 11.53
CA GLU A 956 -4.19 -6.82 11.21
C GLU A 956 -3.54 -7.47 9.98
N SER A 957 -3.32 -6.71 8.90
CA SER A 957 -2.62 -7.23 7.71
C SER A 957 -1.23 -7.76 8.06
N ILE A 958 -0.42 -7.00 8.83
CA ILE A 958 0.92 -7.44 9.28
C ILE A 958 0.82 -8.74 10.10
N ARG A 959 -0.15 -8.81 11.02
CA ARG A 959 -0.39 -9.98 11.87
C ARG A 959 -0.76 -11.23 11.05
N LEU A 960 -1.59 -11.09 10.02
CA LEU A 960 -2.03 -12.21 9.17
C LEU A 960 -0.94 -12.70 8.22
N ARG A 961 -0.05 -11.81 7.76
CA ARG A 961 1.10 -12.16 6.91
C ARG A 961 2.20 -12.86 7.69
N SER A 962 2.44 -12.47 8.94
CA SER A 962 3.61 -12.89 9.74
C SER A 962 3.86 -14.41 9.73
N PRO A 963 2.87 -15.30 9.96
CA PRO A 963 3.08 -16.76 9.90
C PRO A 963 3.66 -17.25 8.57
N HIS A 964 3.27 -16.65 7.45
CA HIS A 964 3.77 -17.04 6.12
C HIS A 964 5.22 -16.58 5.95
N ILE A 965 5.55 -15.38 6.42
CA ILE A 965 6.91 -14.85 6.41
C ILE A 965 7.82 -15.69 7.32
N HIS A 966 7.32 -16.18 8.46
CA HIS A 966 8.09 -17.03 9.38
C HIS A 966 8.60 -18.30 8.69
N ILE A 967 7.78 -19.01 7.90
CA ILE A 967 8.26 -20.17 7.13
C ILE A 967 9.41 -19.79 6.19
N LEU A 968 9.25 -18.67 5.48
CA LEU A 968 10.27 -18.20 4.56
C LEU A 968 11.56 -17.82 5.29
N ASN A 969 11.45 -17.21 6.47
CA ASN A 969 12.60 -16.90 7.33
C ASN A 969 13.35 -18.18 7.74
N LEU A 970 12.64 -19.22 8.19
CA LEU A 970 13.25 -20.50 8.56
C LEU A 970 13.92 -21.18 7.36
N LEU A 971 13.26 -21.18 6.20
CA LEU A 971 13.84 -21.72 4.97
C LEU A 971 15.05 -20.91 4.49
N GLN A 972 15.07 -19.59 4.71
CA GLN A 972 16.22 -18.75 4.39
C GLN A 972 17.43 -19.08 5.26
N ILE A 973 17.24 -19.33 6.56
CA ILE A 973 18.31 -19.77 7.46
C ILE A 973 18.90 -21.10 6.96
N ILE A 974 18.04 -22.06 6.59
CA ILE A 974 18.49 -23.33 6.00
C ILE A 974 19.27 -23.08 4.71
N ALA A 975 18.75 -22.23 3.81
CA ALA A 975 19.38 -21.90 2.54
C ALA A 975 20.78 -21.30 2.72
N MET A 976 20.94 -20.36 3.65
CA MET A 976 22.25 -19.78 4.00
C MET A 976 23.19 -20.83 4.58
N SER A 977 22.72 -21.69 5.49
CA SER A 977 23.56 -22.74 6.10
C SER A 977 24.04 -23.81 5.11
N LYS A 978 23.25 -24.10 4.07
CA LYS A 978 23.55 -25.09 3.04
C LYS A 978 24.11 -24.50 1.75
N ASN A 979 24.28 -23.18 1.69
CA ASN A 979 24.66 -22.45 0.48
C ASN A 979 23.72 -22.74 -0.72
N ASP A 980 22.42 -22.94 -0.47
CA ASP A 980 21.40 -23.22 -1.49
C ASP A 980 20.90 -21.91 -2.09
N GLU A 981 21.57 -21.45 -3.15
CA GLU A 981 21.23 -20.18 -3.82
C GLU A 981 19.79 -20.14 -4.36
N LYS A 982 19.26 -21.27 -4.84
CA LYS A 982 17.93 -21.31 -5.45
C LYS A 982 16.85 -21.08 -4.41
N LEU A 983 16.93 -21.80 -3.28
CA LEU A 983 16.04 -21.59 -2.14
C LEU A 983 16.20 -20.18 -1.54
N LEU A 984 17.45 -19.69 -1.50
CA LEU A 984 17.75 -18.38 -0.95
C LEU A 984 17.10 -17.25 -1.78
N ARG A 985 17.18 -17.30 -3.12
CA ARG A 985 16.49 -16.33 -3.98
C ARG A 985 14.99 -16.32 -3.72
N GLU A 986 14.37 -17.50 -3.71
CA GLU A 986 12.93 -17.66 -3.51
C GLU A 986 12.47 -17.06 -2.17
N THR A 987 13.17 -17.39 -1.08
CA THR A 987 12.85 -16.87 0.26
C THR A 987 13.08 -15.38 0.40
N LEU A 988 14.16 -14.84 -0.19
CA LEU A 988 14.46 -13.41 -0.20
C LEU A 988 13.35 -12.59 -0.88
N VAL A 989 12.89 -13.04 -2.05
CA VAL A 989 11.74 -12.42 -2.75
C VAL A 989 10.50 -12.52 -1.87
N GLY A 990 10.14 -13.71 -1.40
CA GLY A 990 8.94 -13.93 -0.61
C GLY A 990 8.90 -13.10 0.69
N ILE A 991 10.03 -13.00 1.41
CA ILE A 991 10.12 -12.18 2.63
C ILE A 991 10.00 -10.69 2.29
N ALA A 992 10.67 -10.21 1.23
CA ALA A 992 10.56 -8.81 0.81
C ALA A 992 9.10 -8.46 0.45
N CYS A 993 8.40 -9.35 -0.25
CA CYS A 993 7.00 -9.16 -0.64
C CYS A 993 6.04 -9.26 0.54
N GLY A 994 6.33 -10.09 1.54
CA GLY A 994 5.54 -10.17 2.77
C GLY A 994 5.75 -8.98 3.69
N MET A 995 7.00 -8.55 3.85
CA MET A 995 7.38 -7.40 4.66
C MET A 995 6.97 -6.09 4.01
N LEU A 996 6.86 -6.04 2.69
CA LEU A 996 6.71 -4.81 1.93
C LEU A 996 7.73 -3.80 2.46
N THR A 997 7.27 -2.63 2.84
CA THR A 997 8.14 -1.53 3.17
C THR A 997 8.50 -1.47 4.64
N THR A 998 9.77 -1.21 4.93
CA THR A 998 10.32 -1.29 6.28
C THR A 998 11.25 -0.15 6.69
N GLY A 999 11.58 0.79 5.79
CA GLY A 999 12.49 1.91 6.08
C GLY A 999 12.46 3.00 5.03
#